data_AF-A0A3C0TQZ0-F1
#
_entry.id   AF-A0A3C0TQZ0-F1
#
_cell.length_a   1.000
_cell.length_b   1.000
_cell.length_c   1.000
_cell.angle_alpha   90.00
_cell.angle_beta   90.00
_cell.angle_gamma   90.00
#
_symmetry.space_group_name_H-M   'P 1'
#
loop_
_entity.id
_entity.type
_entity.pdbx_description
1 polymer ?
#
loop_
_entity_poly.entity_id
_entity_poly.type
_entity_poly.pdbx_seq_one_letter_code
_entity_poly.pdbx_strand_id
1 'polypeptide(L)'
;MMIQASGKQTAFLGIIFIASLASITYEITLLRIFSLSLWYHFAFMVISIAMLGLGASGTLLALYPRLKQSRAIPLLSLLLGISICLSYFLANSIPFDPARLPWDRIQLLYISLYYSVLLAPFFCFGLIVSIAFSTMTAPTGYIYAADLAGGGAGAILTFLFLSLGSPEQTVLIISIFPLLATMTHPGRTIKILATVCVLIVLSLLYRGPQFLAPRVSPYKPLQVALQFPGAEHISTLYSPYSRVDLFKSPAARFAPGLSFKYLEDLPDQTGITIDGGAIHAITDERNQAKLDFINYLPSGIPYILSRKEDVLILEPKAGLGVLMAKHYGSKNIYAVDSNPLVIEAVRRQGKQIASNIYDNNTWTGMGRSWLASSTKRFDIIDLSIMGAMPSSSFGFSEDYRYTVEAFDVYIESLKPEGFLSLTLFIIPPSRTELRLLNTIMAAAEQLGIQDAAQHIAAIRSWGSLTLLFKKSPLTSDDVKRIKRFSRTMRFDLVTYPGIQESESNVYIKTPDNAYYHSFQQISRPQTRVQFENAYPFDIRPVHDENPFFHYYLKFKHIGSIYQLMGKKWQFFIEEGYLLPIQFLQASLLSIVLIVLPLLRLRTARARPGSPNLMLLLPYFACLGLGFLFIEVSFIQKMILVLETPAHAASTVIASLLISSGIGSALSQRRGRLSRPAVLLVLAGIALVYSFMLPWTMSSIAHFSTTIKIALVFLLLMPAGALMGIPFPLGLTFIGRTRPELIPWAWAINGCFSVLAPILAVMLALSTGFNMVILAGASMYCLAFALLARAQKAAG
;
A
#
# COMPACT_ATOMS: atom_id res chain seq x y z
N MET A 1 9.45 -12.35 -49.53
CA MET A 1 10.35 -11.73 -48.51
C MET A 1 9.62 -10.81 -47.53
N MET A 2 8.75 -9.87 -47.96
CA MET A 2 8.00 -8.99 -47.04
C MET A 2 7.07 -9.73 -46.05
N ILE A 3 6.42 -10.82 -46.47
CA ILE A 3 5.52 -11.62 -45.61
C ILE A 3 6.29 -12.38 -44.51
N GLN A 4 7.50 -12.88 -44.81
CA GLN A 4 8.39 -13.52 -43.82
C GLN A 4 9.02 -12.50 -42.84
N ALA A 5 9.22 -11.26 -43.28
CA ALA A 5 9.70 -10.17 -42.43
C ALA A 5 8.62 -9.70 -41.44
N SER A 6 7.35 -9.61 -41.88
CA SER A 6 6.25 -9.24 -40.99
C SER A 6 5.94 -10.32 -39.94
N GLY A 7 5.98 -11.60 -40.32
CA GLY A 7 5.76 -12.73 -39.39
C GLY A 7 6.84 -12.85 -38.29
N LYS A 8 8.08 -12.48 -38.57
CA LYS A 8 9.14 -12.41 -37.54
C LYS A 8 8.94 -11.24 -36.59
N GLN A 9 8.53 -10.08 -37.10
CA GLN A 9 8.28 -8.90 -36.27
C GLN A 9 7.10 -9.11 -35.31
N THR A 10 6.01 -9.72 -35.77
CA THR A 10 4.86 -10.05 -34.89
C THR A 10 5.23 -11.06 -33.82
N ALA A 11 6.04 -12.07 -34.13
CA ALA A 11 6.55 -13.01 -33.13
C ALA A 11 7.38 -12.30 -32.04
N PHE A 12 8.26 -11.36 -32.41
CA PHE A 12 9.04 -10.58 -31.43
C PHE A 12 8.17 -9.68 -30.54
N LEU A 13 7.16 -9.01 -31.12
CA LEU A 13 6.19 -8.24 -30.32
C LEU A 13 5.43 -9.13 -29.34
N GLY A 14 5.07 -10.35 -29.75
CA GLY A 14 4.48 -11.35 -28.85
C GLY A 14 5.40 -11.75 -27.70
N ILE A 15 6.71 -11.93 -27.95
CA ILE A 15 7.69 -12.22 -26.88
C ILE A 15 7.79 -11.06 -25.90
N ILE A 16 7.80 -9.81 -26.37
CA ILE A 16 7.86 -8.62 -25.51
C ILE A 16 6.61 -8.53 -24.64
N PHE A 17 5.43 -8.71 -25.23
CA PHE A 17 4.17 -8.76 -24.50
C PHE A 17 4.20 -9.83 -23.39
N ILE A 18 4.63 -11.05 -23.72
CA ILE A 18 4.72 -12.16 -22.78
C ILE A 18 5.75 -11.88 -21.67
N ALA A 19 6.91 -11.35 -22.02
CA ALA A 19 7.96 -11.04 -21.06
C ALA A 19 7.54 -9.92 -20.09
N SER A 20 6.82 -8.91 -20.58
CA SER A 20 6.29 -7.82 -19.75
C SER A 20 5.16 -8.31 -18.85
N LEU A 21 4.22 -9.09 -19.40
CA LEU A 21 3.17 -9.78 -18.66
C LEU A 21 3.76 -10.60 -17.51
N ALA A 22 4.77 -11.43 -17.80
CA ALA A 22 5.37 -12.29 -16.80
C ALA A 22 6.12 -11.49 -15.71
N SER A 23 6.81 -10.42 -16.11
CA SER A 23 7.59 -9.59 -15.18
C SER A 23 6.69 -8.81 -14.22
N ILE A 24 5.63 -8.16 -14.72
CA ILE A 24 4.69 -7.42 -13.87
C ILE A 24 3.87 -8.36 -12.98
N THR A 25 3.42 -9.51 -13.50
CA THR A 25 2.75 -10.50 -12.65
C THR A 25 3.66 -11.02 -11.55
N TYR A 26 4.93 -11.30 -11.87
CA TYR A 26 5.91 -11.71 -10.87
C TYR A 26 6.17 -10.61 -9.83
N GLU A 27 6.32 -9.36 -10.27
CA GLU A 27 6.47 -8.20 -9.39
C GLU A 27 5.33 -8.10 -8.37
N ILE A 28 4.08 -8.08 -8.82
CA ILE A 28 2.90 -7.97 -7.96
C ILE A 28 2.78 -9.19 -7.03
N THR A 29 3.08 -10.40 -7.55
CA THR A 29 3.07 -11.62 -6.75
C THR A 29 4.13 -11.59 -5.65
N LEU A 30 5.32 -11.04 -5.92
CA LEU A 30 6.36 -10.84 -4.92
C LEU A 30 5.93 -9.88 -3.81
N LEU A 31 5.18 -8.81 -4.13
CA LEU A 31 4.59 -7.93 -3.11
C LEU A 31 3.73 -8.72 -2.13
N ARG A 32 2.91 -9.65 -2.66
CA ARG A 32 2.04 -10.51 -1.85
C ARG A 32 2.84 -11.53 -1.02
N ILE A 33 3.83 -12.18 -1.63
CA ILE A 33 4.72 -13.13 -0.95
C ILE A 33 5.45 -12.44 0.22
N PHE A 34 5.92 -11.21 0.03
CA PHE A 34 6.62 -10.46 1.07
C PHE A 34 5.69 -9.97 2.17
N SER A 35 4.48 -9.53 1.84
CA SER A 35 3.45 -9.22 2.84
C SER A 35 3.18 -10.43 3.74
N LEU A 36 3.07 -11.62 3.15
CA LEU A 36 2.83 -12.88 3.85
C LEU A 36 4.03 -13.39 4.65
N SER A 37 5.24 -13.32 4.09
CA SER A 37 6.44 -13.92 4.67
C SER A 37 7.11 -13.02 5.70
N LEU A 38 7.23 -11.74 5.36
CA LEU A 38 7.90 -10.71 6.14
C LEU A 38 6.86 -9.71 6.65
N TRP A 39 6.77 -8.53 6.07
CA TRP A 39 5.73 -7.54 6.33
C TRP A 39 5.44 -6.80 5.03
N TYR A 40 4.26 -6.19 4.92
CA TYR A 40 3.84 -5.41 3.74
C TYR A 40 4.89 -4.36 3.32
N HIS A 41 5.67 -3.87 4.29
CA HIS A 41 6.73 -2.87 4.15
C HIS A 41 7.80 -3.19 3.10
N PHE A 42 8.04 -4.48 2.84
CA PHE A 42 9.00 -4.92 1.83
C PHE A 42 8.47 -4.84 0.40
N ALA A 43 7.21 -4.43 0.19
CA ALA A 43 6.64 -4.17 -1.13
C ALA A 43 7.47 -3.15 -1.94
N PHE A 44 7.88 -2.04 -1.33
CA PHE A 44 8.72 -1.01 -2.00
C PHE A 44 10.09 -1.54 -2.43
N MET A 45 10.61 -2.53 -1.72
CA MET A 45 11.86 -3.19 -2.07
C MET A 45 11.74 -3.93 -3.41
N VAL A 46 10.61 -4.59 -3.66
CA VAL A 46 10.36 -5.31 -4.92
C VAL A 46 10.32 -4.36 -6.11
N ILE A 47 9.57 -3.27 -6.02
CA ILE A 47 9.50 -2.24 -7.08
C ILE A 47 10.91 -1.69 -7.37
N SER A 48 11.68 -1.43 -6.31
CA SER A 48 13.05 -0.93 -6.44
C SER A 48 13.97 -1.94 -7.13
N ILE A 49 13.86 -3.24 -6.81
CA ILE A 49 14.63 -4.31 -7.45
C ILE A 49 14.24 -4.46 -8.93
N ALA A 50 12.95 -4.39 -9.24
CA ALA A 50 12.44 -4.49 -10.60
C ALA A 50 13.02 -3.40 -11.50
N MET A 51 12.90 -2.15 -11.04
CA MET A 51 13.42 -0.99 -11.77
C MET A 51 14.96 -0.95 -11.80
N LEU A 52 15.64 -1.43 -10.75
CA LEU A 52 17.10 -1.61 -10.76
C LEU A 52 17.53 -2.63 -11.81
N GLY A 53 16.79 -3.73 -11.99
CA GLY A 53 17.05 -4.74 -13.03
C GLY A 53 16.94 -4.15 -14.43
N LEU A 54 15.90 -3.35 -14.68
CA LEU A 54 15.73 -2.59 -15.92
C LEU A 54 16.88 -1.60 -16.16
N GLY A 55 17.25 -0.79 -15.15
CA GLY A 55 18.35 0.17 -15.25
C GLY A 55 19.72 -0.48 -15.49
N ALA A 56 20.00 -1.59 -14.79
CA ALA A 56 21.23 -2.35 -14.93
C ALA A 56 21.36 -2.98 -16.32
N SER A 57 20.26 -3.50 -16.87
CA SER A 57 20.27 -4.10 -18.22
C SER A 57 20.58 -3.07 -19.32
N GLY A 58 19.98 -1.87 -19.26
CA GLY A 58 20.29 -0.76 -20.16
C GLY A 58 21.73 -0.27 -20.04
N THR A 59 22.24 -0.18 -18.81
CA THR A 59 23.65 0.14 -18.52
C THR A 59 24.61 -0.88 -19.13
N LEU A 60 24.33 -2.18 -18.98
CA LEU A 60 25.16 -3.25 -19.58
C LEU A 60 25.21 -3.13 -21.10
N LEU A 61 24.07 -2.92 -21.76
CA LEU A 61 24.00 -2.82 -23.23
C LEU A 61 24.62 -1.51 -23.76
N ALA A 62 24.65 -0.45 -22.95
CA ALA A 62 25.40 0.76 -23.27
C ALA A 62 26.91 0.52 -23.19
N LEU A 63 27.39 -0.23 -22.19
CA LEU A 63 28.81 -0.56 -22.02
C LEU A 63 29.33 -1.61 -23.00
N TYR A 64 28.48 -2.58 -23.37
CA TYR A 64 28.82 -3.69 -24.26
C TYR A 64 27.86 -3.79 -25.45
N PRO A 65 27.97 -2.89 -26.46
CA PRO A 65 27.08 -2.87 -27.61
C PRO A 65 27.05 -4.18 -28.43
N ARG A 66 28.09 -5.00 -28.35
CA ARG A 66 28.17 -6.32 -29.02
C ARG A 66 27.08 -7.31 -28.58
N LEU A 67 26.50 -7.10 -27.40
CA LEU A 67 25.43 -7.93 -26.85
C LEU A 67 24.05 -7.58 -27.47
N LYS A 68 23.94 -6.50 -28.24
CA LYS A 68 22.69 -6.05 -28.89
C LYS A 68 22.38 -6.93 -30.12
N GLN A 69 21.89 -8.14 -29.88
CA GLN A 69 21.56 -9.08 -30.94
C GLN A 69 20.11 -9.55 -30.83
N SER A 70 19.26 -9.27 -31.82
CA SER A 70 17.85 -9.67 -31.79
C SER A 70 17.67 -11.19 -31.73
N ARG A 71 18.66 -11.97 -32.19
CA ARG A 71 18.67 -13.44 -32.09
C ARG A 71 18.75 -13.93 -30.64
N ALA A 72 19.22 -13.10 -29.71
CA ALA A 72 19.30 -13.44 -28.29
C ALA A 72 17.95 -13.32 -27.57
N ILE A 73 16.95 -12.62 -28.13
CA ILE A 73 15.66 -12.36 -27.45
C ILE A 73 14.94 -13.67 -27.04
N PRO A 74 14.79 -14.71 -27.88
CA PRO A 74 14.15 -15.94 -27.45
C PRO A 74 14.96 -16.70 -26.38
N LEU A 75 16.30 -16.61 -26.42
CA LEU A 75 17.16 -17.20 -25.39
C LEU A 75 17.04 -16.45 -24.05
N LEU A 76 16.95 -15.11 -24.08
CA LEU A 76 16.68 -14.32 -22.89
C LEU A 76 15.29 -14.60 -22.32
N SER A 77 14.31 -14.97 -23.17
CA SER A 77 12.99 -15.42 -22.71
C SER A 77 13.09 -16.74 -21.93
N LEU A 78 13.93 -17.69 -22.37
CA LEU A 78 14.23 -18.90 -21.60
C LEU A 78 14.82 -18.56 -20.23
N LEU A 79 15.83 -17.68 -20.23
CA LEU A 79 16.49 -17.24 -18.99
C LEU A 79 15.52 -16.51 -18.07
N LEU A 80 14.61 -15.69 -18.60
CA LEU A 80 13.55 -15.04 -17.83
C LEU A 80 12.68 -16.08 -17.12
N GLY A 81 12.14 -17.06 -17.85
CA GLY A 81 11.30 -18.11 -17.25
C GLY A 81 12.02 -18.92 -16.17
N ILE A 82 13.26 -19.34 -16.42
CA ILE A 82 14.08 -20.04 -15.41
C ILE A 82 14.36 -19.14 -14.20
N SER A 83 14.73 -17.88 -14.43
CA SER A 83 15.08 -16.94 -13.37
C SER A 83 13.89 -16.56 -12.48
N ILE A 84 12.66 -16.51 -12.99
CA ILE A 84 11.45 -16.30 -12.17
C ILE A 84 11.33 -17.42 -11.12
N CYS A 85 11.33 -18.68 -11.55
CA CYS A 85 11.25 -19.82 -10.64
C CYS A 85 12.44 -19.92 -9.69
N LEU A 86 13.66 -19.81 -10.24
CA LEU A 86 14.88 -19.97 -9.47
C LEU A 86 15.07 -18.84 -8.45
N SER A 87 14.77 -17.59 -8.83
CA SER A 87 14.90 -16.46 -7.92
C SER A 87 13.93 -16.55 -6.75
N TYR A 88 12.68 -16.99 -6.99
CA TYR A 88 11.72 -17.26 -5.93
C TYR A 88 12.21 -18.35 -4.97
N PHE A 89 12.63 -19.50 -5.50
CA PHE A 89 13.11 -20.63 -4.69
C PHE A 89 14.35 -20.25 -3.85
N LEU A 90 15.32 -19.58 -4.46
CA LEU A 90 16.53 -19.12 -3.77
C LEU A 90 16.19 -18.06 -2.71
N ALA A 91 15.31 -17.11 -3.02
CA ALA A 91 14.85 -16.11 -2.06
C ALA A 91 14.18 -16.78 -0.85
N ASN A 92 13.28 -17.75 -1.07
CA ASN A 92 12.62 -18.49 0.02
C ASN A 92 13.59 -19.31 0.90
N SER A 93 14.75 -19.67 0.35
CA SER A 93 15.79 -20.44 1.05
C SER A 93 16.72 -19.56 1.90
N ILE A 94 16.82 -18.26 1.60
CA ILE A 94 17.67 -17.33 2.36
C ILE A 94 17.01 -17.06 3.73
N PRO A 95 17.70 -17.30 4.87
CA PRO A 95 17.14 -17.11 6.21
C PRO A 95 17.18 -15.64 6.65
N PHE A 96 16.65 -14.75 5.81
CA PHE A 96 16.52 -13.34 6.11
C PHE A 96 15.34 -13.10 7.05
N ASP A 97 15.58 -12.41 8.16
CA ASP A 97 14.54 -11.95 9.07
C ASP A 97 14.77 -10.50 9.51
N PRO A 98 13.91 -9.56 9.09
CA PRO A 98 13.96 -8.16 9.49
C PRO A 98 14.00 -7.94 11.00
N ALA A 99 13.31 -8.78 11.78
CA ALA A 99 13.28 -8.63 13.23
C ALA A 99 14.66 -8.85 13.88
N ARG A 100 15.57 -9.59 13.20
CA ARG A 100 16.93 -9.86 13.69
C ARG A 100 17.95 -8.80 13.30
N LEU A 101 17.61 -7.94 12.35
CA LEU A 101 18.50 -6.90 11.81
C LEU A 101 19.16 -6.00 12.89
N PRO A 102 18.51 -5.67 14.03
CA PRO A 102 19.13 -4.84 15.06
C PRO A 102 20.34 -5.48 15.77
N TRP A 103 20.43 -6.81 15.85
CA TRP A 103 21.48 -7.50 16.60
C TRP A 103 22.30 -8.50 15.77
N ASP A 104 21.80 -8.91 14.60
CA ASP A 104 22.45 -9.88 13.73
C ASP A 104 22.94 -9.22 12.43
N ARG A 105 24.24 -8.92 12.35
CA ARG A 105 24.85 -8.26 11.18
C ARG A 105 24.85 -9.12 9.93
N ILE A 106 24.72 -10.46 10.05
CA ILE A 106 24.68 -11.35 8.87
C ILE A 106 23.42 -11.10 8.03
N GLN A 107 22.37 -10.52 8.64
CA GLN A 107 21.15 -10.10 7.94
C GLN A 107 21.43 -9.07 6.84
N LEU A 108 22.49 -8.26 6.97
CA LEU A 108 22.95 -7.34 5.92
C LEU A 108 23.57 -8.06 4.71
N LEU A 109 24.16 -9.23 4.93
CA LEU A 109 24.58 -10.09 3.82
C LEU A 109 23.36 -10.76 3.17
N TYR A 110 22.41 -11.25 3.97
CA TYR A 110 21.19 -11.87 3.46
C TYR A 110 20.33 -10.91 2.64
N ILE A 111 20.17 -9.66 3.07
CA ILE A 111 19.45 -8.67 2.26
C ILE A 111 20.16 -8.42 0.92
N SER A 112 21.49 -8.37 0.90
CA SER A 112 22.28 -8.21 -0.33
C SER A 112 22.12 -9.40 -1.28
N LEU A 113 22.09 -10.62 -0.75
CA LEU A 113 21.79 -11.84 -1.51
C LEU A 113 20.35 -11.82 -2.06
N TYR A 114 19.38 -11.38 -1.24
CA TYR A 114 17.99 -11.21 -1.65
C TYR A 114 17.85 -10.27 -2.85
N TYR A 115 18.48 -9.09 -2.78
CA TYR A 115 18.52 -8.14 -3.89
C TYR A 115 19.14 -8.77 -5.15
N SER A 116 20.28 -9.45 -5.00
CA SER A 116 21.01 -10.04 -6.12
C SER A 116 20.21 -11.14 -6.84
N VAL A 117 19.55 -11.99 -6.08
CA VAL A 117 18.75 -13.11 -6.60
C VAL A 117 17.49 -12.60 -7.31
N LEU A 118 16.76 -11.67 -6.69
CA LEU A 118 15.51 -11.15 -7.25
C LEU A 118 15.73 -10.17 -8.41
N LEU A 119 16.93 -9.58 -8.54
CA LEU A 119 17.31 -8.75 -9.68
C LEU A 119 17.30 -9.52 -11.01
N ALA A 120 17.63 -10.82 -10.98
CA ALA A 120 17.87 -11.64 -12.17
C ALA A 120 16.70 -11.65 -13.19
N PRO A 121 15.44 -11.94 -12.81
CA PRO A 121 14.32 -11.91 -13.77
C PRO A 121 14.10 -10.54 -14.39
N PHE A 122 14.13 -9.47 -13.59
CA PHE A 122 13.93 -8.12 -14.10
C PHE A 122 15.08 -7.63 -14.97
N PHE A 123 16.30 -8.11 -14.70
CA PHE A 123 17.46 -7.88 -15.56
C PHE A 123 17.30 -8.57 -16.92
N CYS A 124 16.87 -9.84 -16.95
CA CYS A 124 16.57 -10.56 -18.19
C CYS A 124 15.47 -9.87 -19.00
N PHE A 125 14.39 -9.45 -18.33
CA PHE A 125 13.31 -8.67 -18.95
C PHE A 125 13.82 -7.36 -19.55
N GLY A 126 14.61 -6.59 -18.79
CA GLY A 126 15.19 -5.34 -19.26
C GLY A 126 16.12 -5.51 -20.46
N LEU A 127 16.86 -6.63 -20.54
CA LEU A 127 17.66 -6.96 -21.73
C LEU A 127 16.77 -7.23 -22.95
N ILE A 128 15.67 -7.97 -22.81
CA ILE A 128 14.73 -8.24 -23.92
C ILE A 128 14.21 -6.91 -24.49
N VAL A 129 13.70 -6.04 -23.63
CA VAL A 129 13.10 -4.75 -24.03
C VAL A 129 14.15 -3.79 -24.61
N SER A 130 15.31 -3.66 -23.97
CA SER A 130 16.38 -2.78 -24.43
C SER A 130 16.99 -3.22 -25.78
N ILE A 131 17.14 -4.54 -26.01
CA ILE A 131 17.58 -5.08 -27.30
C ILE A 131 16.50 -4.85 -28.36
N ALA A 132 15.22 -5.04 -28.03
CA ALA A 132 14.12 -4.78 -28.94
C ALA A 132 14.14 -3.33 -29.44
N PHE A 133 14.22 -2.36 -28.53
CA PHE A 133 14.31 -0.93 -28.90
C PHE A 133 15.57 -0.58 -29.70
N SER A 134 16.68 -1.30 -29.48
CA SER A 134 17.96 -1.00 -30.15
C SER A 134 18.12 -1.65 -31.52
N THR A 135 17.40 -2.75 -31.81
CA THR A 135 17.70 -3.61 -32.96
C THR A 135 16.51 -3.87 -33.89
N MET A 136 15.27 -3.71 -33.41
CA MET A 136 14.10 -3.97 -34.24
C MET A 136 13.83 -2.83 -35.21
N THR A 137 13.44 -3.18 -36.44
CA THR A 137 13.01 -2.23 -37.47
C THR A 137 11.54 -1.80 -37.30
N ALA A 138 10.81 -2.44 -36.40
CA ALA A 138 9.45 -2.02 -36.07
C ALA A 138 9.48 -0.61 -35.45
N PRO A 139 8.49 0.26 -35.76
CA PRO A 139 8.39 1.55 -35.09
C PRO A 139 8.37 1.39 -33.57
N THR A 140 9.17 2.21 -32.87
CA THR A 140 9.34 2.17 -31.41
C THR A 140 8.02 2.17 -30.65
N GLY A 141 6.99 2.83 -31.19
CA GLY A 141 5.66 2.87 -30.57
C GLY A 141 4.95 1.52 -30.53
N TYR A 142 5.16 0.61 -31.49
CA TYR A 142 4.57 -0.73 -31.43
C TYR A 142 5.29 -1.63 -30.43
N ILE A 143 6.61 -1.48 -30.28
CA ILE A 143 7.41 -2.18 -29.28
C ILE A 143 6.95 -1.76 -27.88
N TYR A 144 6.84 -0.45 -27.64
CA TYR A 144 6.37 0.09 -26.37
C TYR A 144 4.89 -0.25 -26.11
N ALA A 145 4.06 -0.30 -27.16
CA ALA A 145 2.66 -0.73 -27.03
C ALA A 145 2.54 -2.19 -26.59
N ALA A 146 3.36 -3.09 -27.15
CA ALA A 146 3.37 -4.50 -26.75
C ALA A 146 3.87 -4.68 -25.32
N ASP A 147 4.90 -3.94 -24.91
CA ASP A 147 5.41 -3.93 -23.54
C ASP A 147 4.33 -3.47 -22.55
N LEU A 148 3.78 -2.27 -22.73
CA LEU A 148 2.76 -1.73 -21.83
C LEU A 148 1.47 -2.55 -21.79
N ALA A 149 0.99 -3.04 -22.94
CA ALA A 149 -0.19 -3.91 -22.97
C ALA A 149 0.08 -5.24 -22.24
N GLY A 150 1.30 -5.78 -22.37
CA GLY A 150 1.73 -6.98 -21.65
C GLY A 150 1.72 -6.76 -20.15
N GLY A 151 2.35 -5.68 -19.68
CA GLY A 151 2.36 -5.31 -18.26
C GLY A 151 0.95 -5.07 -17.69
N GLY A 152 0.09 -4.37 -18.43
CA GLY A 152 -1.30 -4.16 -18.04
C GLY A 152 -2.13 -5.45 -17.97
N ALA A 153 -1.94 -6.36 -18.92
CA ALA A 153 -2.55 -7.70 -18.87
C ALA A 153 -2.00 -8.53 -17.70
N GLY A 154 -0.70 -8.42 -17.40
CA GLY A 154 -0.07 -9.04 -16.25
C GLY A 154 -0.66 -8.57 -14.92
N ALA A 155 -0.92 -7.27 -14.78
CA ALA A 155 -1.59 -6.71 -13.60
C ALA A 155 -2.97 -7.32 -13.37
N ILE A 156 -3.78 -7.48 -14.43
CA ILE A 156 -5.11 -8.12 -14.35
C ILE A 156 -5.00 -9.62 -14.03
N LEU A 157 -4.14 -10.34 -14.75
CA LEU A 157 -3.98 -11.79 -14.59
C LEU A 157 -3.47 -12.19 -13.20
N THR A 158 -2.70 -11.31 -12.55
CA THR A 158 -2.23 -11.57 -11.18
C THR A 158 -3.39 -11.80 -10.21
N PHE A 159 -4.47 -11.00 -10.31
CA PHE A 159 -5.65 -11.15 -9.45
C PHE A 159 -6.41 -12.45 -9.74
N LEU A 160 -6.45 -12.84 -11.00
CA LEU A 160 -7.05 -14.10 -11.39
C LEU A 160 -6.26 -15.27 -10.81
N PHE A 161 -4.94 -15.28 -10.94
CA PHE A 161 -4.12 -16.39 -10.43
C PHE A 161 -4.07 -16.43 -8.89
N LEU A 162 -3.99 -15.28 -8.21
CA LEU A 162 -4.03 -15.22 -6.75
C LEU A 162 -5.42 -15.48 -6.15
N SER A 163 -6.50 -15.42 -6.95
CA SER A 163 -7.84 -15.81 -6.50
C SER A 163 -8.09 -17.31 -6.65
N LEU A 164 -7.45 -17.94 -7.64
CA LEU A 164 -7.59 -19.38 -7.93
C LEU A 164 -6.61 -20.24 -7.13
N GLY A 165 -5.48 -19.67 -6.69
CA GLY A 165 -4.40 -20.43 -6.06
C GLY A 165 -3.50 -19.62 -5.14
N SER A 166 -2.44 -20.26 -4.65
CA SER A 166 -1.49 -19.61 -3.75
C SER A 166 -0.44 -18.78 -4.51
N PRO A 167 0.25 -17.83 -3.84
CA PRO A 167 1.26 -16.98 -4.49
C PRO A 167 2.38 -17.78 -5.17
N GLU A 168 2.85 -18.87 -4.56
CA GLU A 168 3.86 -19.74 -5.14
C GLU A 168 3.40 -20.45 -6.42
N GLN A 169 2.12 -20.85 -6.48
CA GLN A 169 1.54 -21.41 -7.71
C GLN A 169 1.49 -20.36 -8.81
N THR A 170 1.20 -19.11 -8.47
CA THR A 170 1.21 -17.99 -9.43
C THR A 170 2.61 -17.77 -10.02
N VAL A 171 3.67 -17.83 -9.21
CA VAL A 171 5.06 -17.74 -9.68
C VAL A 171 5.40 -18.87 -10.66
N LEU A 172 4.99 -20.11 -10.35
CA LEU A 172 5.23 -21.25 -11.23
C LEU A 172 4.46 -21.10 -12.55
N ILE A 173 3.16 -20.79 -12.51
CA ILE A 173 2.32 -20.61 -13.70
C ILE A 173 2.89 -19.53 -14.60
N ILE A 174 3.28 -18.38 -14.04
CA ILE A 174 3.75 -17.25 -14.83
C ILE A 174 5.10 -17.52 -15.50
N SER A 175 5.96 -18.34 -14.89
CA SER A 175 7.23 -18.75 -15.48
C SER A 175 7.08 -19.53 -16.79
N ILE A 176 5.95 -20.22 -16.99
CA ILE A 176 5.70 -21.05 -18.18
C ILE A 176 5.58 -20.18 -19.44
N PHE A 177 5.00 -18.99 -19.34
CA PHE A 177 4.76 -18.11 -20.48
C PHE A 177 6.05 -17.73 -21.25
N PRO A 178 7.11 -17.19 -20.62
CA PRO A 178 8.36 -16.92 -21.31
C PRO A 178 9.11 -18.21 -21.75
N LEU A 179 8.95 -19.33 -21.02
CA LEU A 179 9.46 -20.62 -21.50
C LEU A 179 8.79 -21.06 -22.82
N LEU A 180 7.49 -20.85 -22.97
CA LEU A 180 6.77 -21.12 -24.22
C LEU A 180 7.16 -20.13 -25.34
N ALA A 181 7.38 -18.86 -25.01
CA ALA A 181 7.85 -17.87 -25.97
C ALA A 181 9.23 -18.23 -26.59
N THR A 182 10.04 -19.02 -25.88
CA THR A 182 11.32 -19.57 -26.35
C THR A 182 11.15 -20.50 -27.56
N MET A 183 9.96 -21.07 -27.81
CA MET A 183 9.71 -21.97 -28.95
C MET A 183 9.96 -21.32 -30.32
N THR A 184 9.97 -19.99 -30.36
CA THR A 184 10.33 -19.16 -31.53
C THR A 184 11.83 -19.22 -31.88
N HIS A 185 12.68 -19.72 -30.99
CA HIS A 185 14.13 -19.85 -31.21
C HIS A 185 14.44 -20.91 -32.30
N PRO A 186 15.42 -20.71 -33.20
CA PRO A 186 15.70 -21.70 -34.27
C PRO A 186 16.39 -22.99 -33.80
N GLY A 187 17.16 -22.95 -32.70
CA GLY A 187 17.95 -24.11 -32.22
C GLY A 187 17.14 -25.17 -31.49
N ARG A 188 17.23 -26.44 -31.93
CA ARG A 188 16.51 -27.60 -31.36
C ARG A 188 16.83 -27.85 -29.88
N THR A 189 18.10 -27.72 -29.48
CA THR A 189 18.54 -27.94 -28.09
C THR A 189 17.87 -26.98 -27.11
N ILE A 190 17.74 -25.70 -27.50
CA ILE A 190 17.10 -24.67 -26.67
C ILE A 190 15.60 -24.93 -26.54
N LYS A 191 14.94 -25.42 -27.60
CA LYS A 191 13.53 -25.85 -27.52
C LYS A 191 13.35 -27.03 -26.58
N ILE A 192 14.20 -28.06 -26.70
CA ILE A 192 14.16 -29.23 -25.80
C ILE A 192 14.34 -28.78 -24.35
N LEU A 193 15.34 -27.93 -24.09
CA LEU A 193 15.59 -27.39 -22.74
C LEU A 193 14.37 -26.64 -22.20
N ALA A 194 13.76 -25.77 -23.00
CA ALA A 194 12.55 -25.06 -22.62
C ALA A 194 11.37 -26.01 -22.34
N THR A 195 11.17 -27.05 -23.16
CA THR A 195 10.15 -28.09 -22.92
C THR A 195 10.42 -28.85 -21.61
N VAL A 196 11.67 -29.23 -21.35
CA VAL A 196 12.06 -29.88 -20.08
C VAL A 196 11.78 -28.97 -18.90
N CYS A 197 12.13 -27.68 -18.97
CA CYS A 197 11.80 -26.71 -17.92
C CYS A 197 10.29 -26.60 -17.70
N VAL A 198 9.47 -26.55 -18.77
CA VAL A 198 8.00 -26.53 -18.65
C VAL A 198 7.49 -27.79 -17.95
N LEU A 199 7.98 -28.98 -18.33
CA LEU A 199 7.58 -30.24 -17.70
C LEU A 199 7.96 -30.30 -16.21
N ILE A 200 9.13 -29.76 -15.84
CA ILE A 200 9.54 -29.64 -14.44
C ILE A 200 8.57 -28.73 -13.69
N VAL A 201 8.27 -27.54 -14.23
CA VAL A 201 7.34 -26.60 -13.59
C VAL A 201 5.94 -27.19 -13.45
N LEU A 202 5.43 -27.89 -14.46
CA LEU A 202 4.15 -28.60 -14.39
C LEU A 202 4.17 -29.72 -13.34
N SER A 203 5.29 -30.45 -13.22
CA SER A 203 5.46 -31.46 -12.18
C SER A 203 5.48 -30.84 -10.78
N LEU A 204 6.09 -29.66 -10.60
CA LEU A 204 6.10 -28.95 -9.33
C LEU A 204 4.71 -28.43 -8.96
N LEU A 205 3.96 -27.90 -9.94
CA LEU A 205 2.57 -27.48 -9.77
C LEU A 205 1.67 -28.64 -9.36
N TYR A 206 1.83 -29.81 -9.99
CA TYR A 206 1.04 -31.00 -9.68
C TYR A 206 1.36 -31.58 -8.29
N ARG A 207 2.65 -31.63 -7.91
CA ARG A 207 3.06 -32.21 -6.62
C ARG A 207 2.88 -31.27 -5.44
N GLY A 208 2.95 -29.95 -5.65
CA GLY A 208 2.84 -28.94 -4.59
C GLY A 208 3.77 -29.17 -3.39
N PRO A 209 5.10 -29.31 -3.58
CA PRO A 209 5.98 -29.66 -2.47
C PRO A 209 6.09 -28.52 -1.43
N GLN A 210 6.15 -28.89 -0.16
CA GLN A 210 6.11 -27.95 0.97
C GLN A 210 7.25 -26.92 0.98
N PHE A 211 8.42 -27.22 0.39
CA PHE A 211 9.53 -26.27 0.32
C PHE A 211 9.25 -25.04 -0.57
N LEU A 212 8.22 -25.12 -1.42
CA LEU A 212 7.75 -23.99 -2.21
C LEU A 212 6.77 -23.11 -1.45
N ALA A 213 6.31 -23.51 -0.26
CA ALA A 213 5.47 -22.64 0.55
C ALA A 213 6.29 -21.44 1.06
N PRO A 214 5.76 -20.21 1.01
CA PRO A 214 6.44 -19.03 1.52
C PRO A 214 6.81 -19.18 3.00
N ARG A 215 8.09 -18.97 3.33
CA ARG A 215 8.59 -19.05 4.71
C ARG A 215 8.13 -17.82 5.50
N VAL A 216 7.15 -18.01 6.37
CA VAL A 216 6.68 -16.97 7.29
C VAL A 216 7.71 -16.74 8.41
N SER A 217 8.03 -15.47 8.69
CA SER A 217 8.94 -15.11 9.78
C SER A 217 8.43 -15.68 11.12
N PRO A 218 9.31 -16.31 11.93
CA PRO A 218 8.96 -16.81 13.25
C PRO A 218 8.55 -15.72 14.25
N TYR A 219 8.85 -14.44 13.97
CA TYR A 219 8.47 -13.31 14.84
C TYR A 219 7.11 -12.71 14.49
N LYS A 220 6.42 -13.24 13.46
CA LYS A 220 5.02 -12.86 13.22
C LYS A 220 4.13 -13.32 14.38
N PRO A 221 3.15 -12.51 14.82
CA PRO A 221 2.30 -12.87 15.95
C PRO A 221 1.62 -14.24 15.80
N LEU A 222 1.18 -14.64 14.60
CA LEU A 222 0.65 -15.99 14.36
C LEU A 222 1.68 -17.09 14.69
N GLN A 223 2.92 -16.96 14.20
CA GLN A 223 3.97 -17.96 14.44
C GLN A 223 4.35 -18.02 15.92
N VAL A 224 4.41 -16.87 16.58
CA VAL A 224 4.64 -16.80 18.04
C VAL A 224 3.48 -17.47 18.79
N ALA A 225 2.23 -17.23 18.42
CA ALA A 225 1.08 -17.83 19.07
C ALA A 225 1.02 -19.36 18.90
N LEU A 226 1.49 -19.88 17.76
CA LEU A 226 1.57 -21.31 17.48
C LEU A 226 2.72 -22.03 18.21
N GLN A 227 3.65 -21.30 18.84
CA GLN A 227 4.70 -21.89 19.67
C GLN A 227 4.23 -22.21 21.11
N PHE A 228 3.06 -21.72 21.52
CA PHE A 228 2.54 -22.01 22.86
C PHE A 228 2.12 -23.49 22.97
N PRO A 229 2.33 -24.14 24.13
CA PRO A 229 1.87 -25.51 24.34
C PRO A 229 0.37 -25.66 24.10
N GLY A 230 -0.03 -26.70 23.36
CA GLY A 230 -1.43 -26.94 23.00
C GLY A 230 -1.99 -26.00 21.93
N ALA A 231 -1.15 -25.19 21.27
CA ALA A 231 -1.59 -24.41 20.13
C ALA A 231 -1.83 -25.31 18.90
N GLU A 232 -2.90 -25.02 18.18
CA GLU A 232 -3.36 -25.77 17.02
C GLU A 232 -3.76 -24.80 15.91
N HIS A 233 -3.23 -24.99 14.71
CA HIS A 233 -3.70 -24.27 13.53
C HIS A 233 -4.94 -24.97 12.97
N ILE A 234 -6.06 -24.25 12.85
CA ILE A 234 -7.36 -24.82 12.49
C ILE A 234 -7.57 -24.79 10.97
N SER A 235 -7.41 -23.61 10.36
CA SER A 235 -7.63 -23.44 8.92
C SER A 235 -7.03 -22.14 8.38
N THR A 236 -6.79 -22.11 7.07
CA THR A 236 -6.35 -20.92 6.34
C THR A 236 -7.32 -20.64 5.19
N LEU A 237 -7.70 -19.38 5.02
CA LEU A 237 -8.44 -18.86 3.87
C LEU A 237 -7.54 -17.91 3.06
N TYR A 238 -7.68 -17.93 1.74
CA TYR A 238 -6.89 -17.12 0.81
C TYR A 238 -7.77 -16.25 -0.08
N SER A 239 -7.27 -15.06 -0.37
CA SER A 239 -7.77 -14.14 -1.39
C SER A 239 -6.59 -13.44 -2.06
N PRO A 240 -6.80 -12.72 -3.17
CA PRO A 240 -5.73 -11.99 -3.84
C PRO A 240 -5.00 -10.98 -2.95
N TYR A 241 -5.63 -10.49 -1.88
CA TYR A 241 -5.15 -9.37 -1.07
C TYR A 241 -4.99 -9.70 0.42
N SER A 242 -5.56 -10.80 0.92
CA SER A 242 -5.45 -11.19 2.33
C SER A 242 -5.43 -12.70 2.52
N ARG A 243 -4.76 -13.16 3.58
CA ARG A 243 -4.77 -14.52 4.10
C ARG A 243 -5.30 -14.45 5.51
N VAL A 244 -6.28 -15.29 5.83
CA VAL A 244 -6.87 -15.34 7.18
C VAL A 244 -6.60 -16.70 7.78
N ASP A 245 -5.94 -16.73 8.94
CA ASP A 245 -5.64 -17.95 9.67
C ASP A 245 -6.45 -18.01 10.96
N LEU A 246 -7.13 -19.14 11.16
CA LEU A 246 -7.80 -19.50 12.41
C LEU A 246 -6.94 -20.47 13.20
N PHE A 247 -6.82 -20.27 14.51
CA PHE A 247 -6.01 -21.11 15.38
C PHE A 247 -6.54 -21.13 16.82
N LYS A 248 -6.24 -22.19 17.56
CA LYS A 248 -6.37 -22.23 19.02
C LYS A 248 -5.00 -22.03 19.64
N SER A 249 -4.90 -21.20 20.67
CA SER A 249 -3.67 -21.02 21.43
C SER A 249 -3.98 -20.35 22.76
N PRO A 250 -3.25 -20.67 23.84
CA PRO A 250 -3.28 -19.87 25.08
C PRO A 250 -2.96 -18.38 24.86
N ALA A 251 -2.26 -18.04 23.77
CA ALA A 251 -1.97 -16.65 23.40
C ALA A 251 -3.15 -15.92 22.76
N ALA A 252 -4.19 -16.63 22.30
CA ALA A 252 -5.39 -16.04 21.69
C ALA A 252 -6.36 -15.48 22.75
N ARG A 253 -5.88 -14.55 23.57
CA ARG A 253 -6.66 -13.88 24.63
C ARG A 253 -6.86 -12.41 24.27
N PHE A 254 -8.06 -12.07 23.84
CA PHE A 254 -8.43 -10.74 23.36
C PHE A 254 -9.48 -10.10 24.27
N ALA A 255 -9.00 -9.32 25.25
CA ALA A 255 -9.81 -8.49 26.17
C ALA A 255 -9.09 -7.15 26.42
N PRO A 256 -9.02 -6.27 25.40
CA PRO A 256 -8.16 -5.09 25.42
C PRO A 256 -8.58 -4.06 26.48
N GLY A 257 -7.66 -3.78 27.41
CA GLY A 257 -7.89 -2.83 28.49
C GLY A 257 -8.81 -3.32 29.61
N LEU A 258 -9.03 -4.63 29.70
CA LEU A 258 -9.83 -5.25 30.74
C LEU A 258 -9.43 -4.73 32.14
N SER A 259 -10.43 -4.31 32.90
CA SER A 259 -10.24 -3.82 34.27
C SER A 259 -9.61 -4.90 35.16
N PHE A 260 -8.67 -4.49 36.01
CA PHE A 260 -8.09 -5.34 37.05
C PHE A 260 -9.09 -5.82 38.11
N LYS A 261 -10.33 -5.36 38.09
CA LYS A 261 -11.40 -5.91 38.93
C LYS A 261 -11.97 -7.22 38.42
N TYR A 262 -11.74 -7.56 37.16
CA TYR A 262 -12.16 -8.84 36.62
C TYR A 262 -11.10 -9.89 37.00
N LEU A 263 -11.52 -10.88 37.79
CA LEU A 263 -10.63 -11.92 38.35
C LEU A 263 -10.96 -13.33 37.85
N GLU A 264 -12.02 -13.45 37.04
CA GLU A 264 -12.47 -14.72 36.49
C GLU A 264 -11.72 -15.08 35.20
N ASP A 265 -11.87 -16.32 34.76
CA ASP A 265 -11.31 -16.77 33.49
C ASP A 265 -12.10 -16.22 32.30
N LEU A 266 -11.37 -15.78 31.27
CA LEU A 266 -11.97 -15.45 29.99
C LEU A 266 -12.66 -16.68 29.37
N PRO A 267 -13.74 -16.48 28.60
CA PRO A 267 -14.31 -17.53 27.75
C PRO A 267 -13.28 -18.05 26.74
N ASP A 268 -13.50 -19.27 26.26
CA ASP A 268 -12.66 -19.84 25.21
C ASP A 268 -12.70 -18.93 23.98
N GLN A 269 -11.52 -18.70 23.40
CA GLN A 269 -11.32 -17.76 22.33
C GLN A 269 -10.55 -18.42 21.19
N THR A 270 -11.13 -18.37 19.98
CA THR A 270 -10.47 -18.84 18.76
C THR A 270 -9.72 -17.68 18.14
N GLY A 271 -8.40 -17.80 18.03
CA GLY A 271 -7.55 -16.78 17.42
C GLY A 271 -7.80 -16.64 15.92
N ILE A 272 -7.77 -15.41 15.45
CA ILE A 272 -7.82 -15.05 14.03
C ILE A 272 -6.73 -14.03 13.73
N THR A 273 -5.97 -14.25 12.66
CA THR A 273 -4.95 -13.31 12.18
C THR A 273 -5.15 -13.04 10.69
N ILE A 274 -4.80 -11.82 10.26
CA ILE A 274 -4.76 -11.41 8.86
C ILE A 274 -3.29 -11.30 8.47
N ASP A 275 -2.87 -12.03 7.43
CA ASP A 275 -1.49 -12.15 6.95
C ASP A 275 -0.48 -12.52 8.07
N GLY A 276 -0.94 -13.27 9.07
CA GLY A 276 -0.15 -13.60 10.26
C GLY A 276 0.20 -12.40 11.15
N GLY A 277 -0.46 -11.25 10.96
CA GLY A 277 -0.30 -10.01 11.71
C GLY A 277 -0.95 -10.04 13.08
N ALA A 278 -1.56 -8.93 13.51
CA ALA A 278 -2.16 -8.80 14.84
C ALA A 278 -3.21 -9.90 15.13
N ILE A 279 -3.21 -10.38 16.38
CA ILE A 279 -4.13 -11.41 16.85
C ILE A 279 -5.42 -10.73 17.31
N HIS A 280 -6.52 -11.18 16.74
CA HIS A 280 -7.86 -10.95 17.25
C HIS A 280 -8.45 -12.29 17.70
N ALA A 281 -9.56 -12.28 18.44
CA ALA A 281 -10.17 -13.53 18.87
C ALA A 281 -11.69 -13.52 18.79
N ILE A 282 -12.21 -14.65 18.30
CA ILE A 282 -13.63 -14.96 18.25
C ILE A 282 -13.99 -15.61 19.57
N THR A 283 -14.83 -14.95 20.35
CA THR A 283 -15.24 -15.42 21.67
C THR A 283 -16.34 -16.48 21.57
N ASP A 284 -16.20 -17.56 22.33
CA ASP A 284 -17.24 -18.57 22.50
C ASP A 284 -18.40 -18.03 23.35
N GLU A 285 -19.61 -18.02 22.79
CA GLU A 285 -20.82 -17.45 23.41
C GLU A 285 -21.65 -18.49 24.16
N ARG A 286 -21.27 -19.78 24.16
CA ARG A 286 -22.08 -20.87 24.76
C ARG A 286 -22.22 -20.72 26.28
N ASN A 287 -21.20 -20.20 26.94
CA ASN A 287 -21.24 -19.93 28.38
C ASN A 287 -21.46 -18.44 28.67
N GLN A 288 -22.74 -18.06 28.77
CA GLN A 288 -23.15 -16.68 29.03
C GLN A 288 -22.59 -16.10 30.33
N ALA A 289 -22.34 -16.92 31.36
CA ALA A 289 -21.76 -16.45 32.61
C ALA A 289 -20.32 -15.93 32.43
N LYS A 290 -19.55 -16.54 31.51
CA LYS A 290 -18.19 -16.09 31.21
C LYS A 290 -18.13 -14.81 30.38
N LEU A 291 -19.24 -14.37 29.78
CA LEU A 291 -19.29 -13.12 29.01
C LEU A 291 -19.29 -11.86 29.89
N ASP A 292 -19.32 -12.01 31.22
CA ASP A 292 -19.29 -10.88 32.16
C ASP A 292 -18.06 -9.97 31.99
N PHE A 293 -16.94 -10.48 31.45
CA PHE A 293 -15.74 -9.68 31.16
C PHE A 293 -16.04 -8.44 30.29
N ILE A 294 -17.07 -8.50 29.43
CA ILE A 294 -17.49 -7.39 28.58
C ILE A 294 -17.87 -6.16 29.41
N ASN A 295 -18.50 -6.37 30.57
CA ASN A 295 -18.87 -5.30 31.50
C ASN A 295 -17.65 -4.57 32.07
N TYR A 296 -16.48 -5.20 32.05
CA TYR A 296 -15.22 -4.69 32.58
C TYR A 296 -14.29 -4.11 31.51
N LEU A 297 -14.77 -3.98 30.26
CA LEU A 297 -14.02 -3.35 29.18
C LEU A 297 -14.31 -1.85 29.10
N PRO A 298 -13.28 -1.01 28.85
CA PRO A 298 -13.48 0.43 28.70
C PRO A 298 -14.33 0.78 27.48
N SER A 299 -14.30 -0.05 26.43
CA SER A 299 -15.13 0.09 25.22
C SER A 299 -16.63 -0.07 25.47
N GLY A 300 -17.06 -0.52 26.65
CA GLY A 300 -18.47 -0.66 27.02
C GLY A 300 -19.17 0.68 27.34
N ILE A 301 -18.41 1.74 27.59
CA ILE A 301 -18.95 3.04 28.02
C ILE A 301 -19.98 3.68 27.06
N PRO A 302 -19.86 3.70 25.71
CA PRO A 302 -20.88 4.30 24.84
C PRO A 302 -22.24 3.61 24.97
N TYR A 303 -22.27 2.31 25.24
CA TYR A 303 -23.51 1.55 25.45
C TYR A 303 -24.20 1.89 26.77
N ILE A 304 -23.46 2.40 27.77
CA ILE A 304 -24.05 2.83 29.05
C ILE A 304 -24.64 4.24 28.95
N LEU A 305 -24.07 5.07 28.05
CA LEU A 305 -24.46 6.47 27.88
C LEU A 305 -25.59 6.64 26.86
N SER A 306 -25.50 5.99 25.71
CA SER A 306 -26.40 6.21 24.58
C SER A 306 -27.64 5.31 24.62
N ARG A 307 -28.62 5.66 23.78
CA ARG A 307 -29.68 4.73 23.39
C ARG A 307 -29.05 3.61 22.54
N LYS A 308 -29.60 2.41 22.64
CA LYS A 308 -29.02 1.20 22.03
C LYS A 308 -29.86 0.71 20.85
N GLU A 309 -30.53 1.59 20.13
CA GLU A 309 -31.45 1.18 19.07
C GLU A 309 -30.70 0.86 17.78
N ASP A 310 -29.95 1.81 17.23
CA ASP A 310 -29.17 1.62 16.00
C ASP A 310 -27.67 1.79 16.29
N VAL A 311 -26.94 0.68 16.26
CA VAL A 311 -25.49 0.62 16.52
C VAL A 311 -24.75 0.17 15.28
N LEU A 312 -23.79 0.98 14.83
CA LEU A 312 -22.86 0.63 13.78
C LEU A 312 -21.48 0.28 14.36
N ILE A 313 -20.98 -0.89 14.03
CA ILE A 313 -19.61 -1.32 14.35
C ILE A 313 -18.79 -1.34 13.06
N LEU A 314 -17.74 -0.52 13.02
CA LEU A 314 -16.79 -0.48 11.91
C LEU A 314 -15.57 -1.34 12.24
N GLU A 315 -15.14 -2.16 11.26
CA GLU A 315 -14.03 -3.11 11.36
C GLU A 315 -14.11 -4.06 12.58
N PRO A 316 -15.26 -4.72 12.84
CA PRO A 316 -15.42 -5.60 14.00
C PRO A 316 -14.42 -6.75 14.04
N LYS A 317 -13.84 -7.16 12.91
CA LYS A 317 -12.86 -8.23 12.76
C LYS A 317 -13.33 -9.54 13.38
N ALA A 318 -12.82 -9.88 14.57
CA ALA A 318 -13.19 -11.10 15.28
C ALA A 318 -14.51 -10.98 16.07
N GLY A 319 -15.14 -9.79 16.05
CA GLY A 319 -16.52 -9.60 16.52
C GLY A 319 -16.72 -9.00 17.89
N LEU A 320 -15.67 -8.57 18.60
CA LEU A 320 -15.79 -8.06 19.99
C LEU A 320 -16.79 -6.89 20.09
N GLY A 321 -16.77 -5.94 19.16
CA GLY A 321 -17.71 -4.80 19.17
C GLY A 321 -19.17 -5.23 18.94
N VAL A 322 -19.40 -6.22 18.07
CA VAL A 322 -20.74 -6.80 17.86
C VAL A 322 -21.20 -7.55 19.11
N LEU A 323 -20.32 -8.37 19.69
CA LEU A 323 -20.59 -9.12 20.91
C LEU A 323 -20.96 -8.17 22.07
N MET A 324 -20.22 -7.07 22.20
CA MET A 324 -20.49 -6.01 23.16
C MET A 324 -21.86 -5.36 22.93
N ALA A 325 -22.19 -5.00 21.69
CA ALA A 325 -23.51 -4.45 21.36
C ALA A 325 -24.66 -5.42 21.72
N LYS A 326 -24.50 -6.72 21.44
CA LYS A 326 -25.47 -7.74 21.84
C LYS A 326 -25.60 -7.86 23.36
N HIS A 327 -24.47 -7.94 24.06
CA HIS A 327 -24.42 -8.07 25.53
C HIS A 327 -25.12 -6.90 26.23
N TYR A 328 -24.96 -5.68 25.71
CA TYR A 328 -25.65 -4.50 26.24
C TYR A 328 -27.11 -4.38 25.79
N GLY A 329 -27.62 -5.27 24.94
CA GLY A 329 -29.02 -5.31 24.52
C GLY A 329 -29.37 -4.37 23.37
N SER A 330 -28.46 -4.15 22.43
CA SER A 330 -28.74 -3.34 21.23
C SER A 330 -29.77 -4.01 20.30
N LYS A 331 -30.70 -3.22 19.74
CA LYS A 331 -31.78 -3.72 18.89
C LYS A 331 -31.31 -4.03 17.46
N ASN A 332 -30.76 -3.02 16.78
CA ASN A 332 -30.26 -3.12 15.41
C ASN A 332 -28.74 -2.95 15.43
N ILE A 333 -28.02 -4.01 15.12
CA ILE A 333 -26.55 -4.01 15.05
C ILE A 333 -26.17 -4.11 13.58
N TYR A 334 -25.37 -3.16 13.11
CA TYR A 334 -24.84 -3.09 11.76
C TYR A 334 -23.32 -3.30 11.84
N ALA A 335 -22.80 -4.21 11.04
CA ALA A 335 -21.37 -4.54 11.00
C ALA A 335 -20.81 -4.28 9.61
N VAL A 336 -19.73 -3.51 9.51
CA VAL A 336 -19.04 -3.27 8.23
C VAL A 336 -17.57 -3.63 8.37
N ASP A 337 -17.10 -4.60 7.60
CA ASP A 337 -15.71 -5.06 7.62
C ASP A 337 -15.10 -4.99 6.21
N SER A 338 -13.91 -4.42 6.10
CA SER A 338 -13.20 -4.27 4.84
C SER A 338 -12.74 -5.60 4.24
N ASN A 339 -12.58 -6.66 5.06
CA ASN A 339 -12.04 -7.94 4.59
C ASN A 339 -13.12 -9.04 4.54
N PRO A 340 -13.63 -9.40 3.34
CA PRO A 340 -14.66 -10.43 3.22
C PRO A 340 -14.21 -11.81 3.74
N LEU A 341 -12.92 -12.13 3.70
CA LEU A 341 -12.41 -13.39 4.27
C LEU A 341 -12.55 -13.45 5.78
N VAL A 342 -12.49 -12.31 6.48
CA VAL A 342 -12.69 -12.27 7.93
C VAL A 342 -14.14 -12.59 8.26
N ILE A 343 -15.08 -11.99 7.53
CA ILE A 343 -16.51 -12.29 7.66
C ILE A 343 -16.77 -13.78 7.39
N GLU A 344 -16.17 -14.34 6.34
CA GLU A 344 -16.28 -15.75 6.02
C GLU A 344 -15.69 -16.66 7.12
N ALA A 345 -14.48 -16.35 7.60
CA ALA A 345 -13.81 -17.10 8.66
C ALA A 345 -14.64 -17.12 9.94
N VAL A 346 -15.14 -15.94 10.36
CA VAL A 346 -15.96 -15.81 11.57
C VAL A 346 -17.32 -16.48 11.40
N ARG A 347 -17.95 -16.44 10.21
CA ARG A 347 -19.19 -17.21 9.95
C ARG A 347 -18.96 -18.72 10.00
N ARG A 348 -17.84 -19.21 9.45
CA ARG A 348 -17.48 -20.64 9.49
C ARG A 348 -17.24 -21.09 10.93
N GLN A 349 -16.48 -20.33 11.70
CA GLN A 349 -16.20 -20.65 13.10
C GLN A 349 -17.42 -20.45 14.01
N GLY A 350 -18.18 -19.38 13.78
CA GLY A 350 -19.36 -19.01 14.56
C GLY A 350 -20.43 -20.10 14.58
N LYS A 351 -20.62 -20.81 13.45
CA LYS A 351 -21.48 -22.00 13.38
C LYS A 351 -21.07 -23.11 14.36
N GLN A 352 -19.78 -23.23 14.70
CA GLN A 352 -19.27 -24.26 15.61
C GLN A 352 -19.40 -23.89 17.08
N ILE A 353 -19.29 -22.59 17.40
CA ILE A 353 -19.32 -22.06 18.78
C ILE A 353 -20.62 -21.30 19.10
N ALA A 354 -21.67 -21.50 18.31
CA ALA A 354 -22.97 -20.85 18.42
C ALA A 354 -22.90 -19.30 18.47
N SER A 355 -21.86 -18.71 17.87
CA SER A 355 -21.68 -17.27 17.77
C SER A 355 -22.23 -16.76 16.45
N ASN A 356 -23.18 -15.83 16.49
CA ASN A 356 -23.74 -15.20 15.29
C ASN A 356 -23.26 -13.75 15.13
N ILE A 357 -21.95 -13.51 15.25
CA ILE A 357 -21.34 -12.17 15.14
C ILE A 357 -21.73 -11.48 13.82
N TYR A 358 -21.59 -12.16 12.70
CA TYR A 358 -21.89 -11.60 11.38
C TYR A 358 -23.21 -12.14 10.82
N ASP A 359 -24.30 -11.49 11.22
CA ASP A 359 -25.67 -11.80 10.80
C ASP A 359 -26.07 -11.08 9.49
N ASN A 360 -27.37 -10.97 9.21
CA ASN A 360 -27.94 -10.33 8.01
C ASN A 360 -27.56 -8.85 7.83
N ASN A 361 -27.31 -8.11 8.91
CA ASN A 361 -26.88 -6.70 8.87
C ASN A 361 -25.35 -6.58 8.79
N THR A 362 -24.73 -7.33 7.89
CA THR A 362 -23.28 -7.33 7.68
C THR A 362 -22.97 -6.94 6.24
N TRP A 363 -22.08 -5.95 6.07
CA TRP A 363 -21.60 -5.51 4.77
C TRP A 363 -20.08 -5.64 4.67
N THR A 364 -19.62 -5.85 3.44
CA THR A 364 -18.19 -5.82 3.08
C THR A 364 -17.84 -4.45 2.51
N GLY A 365 -16.68 -3.92 2.86
CA GLY A 365 -16.13 -2.69 2.28
C GLY A 365 -15.66 -1.70 3.34
N MET A 366 -15.20 -0.53 2.90
CA MET A 366 -14.80 0.52 3.84
C MET A 366 -16.02 1.15 4.53
N GLY A 367 -16.02 1.16 5.86
CA GLY A 367 -17.10 1.74 6.68
C GLY A 367 -17.49 3.16 6.30
N ARG A 368 -16.50 3.99 5.94
CA ARG A 368 -16.71 5.35 5.47
C ARG A 368 -17.47 5.40 4.14
N SER A 369 -17.04 4.63 3.13
CA SER A 369 -17.68 4.59 1.82
C SER A 369 -19.11 4.05 1.92
N TRP A 370 -19.34 3.06 2.79
CA TRP A 370 -20.67 2.54 3.08
C TRP A 370 -21.57 3.63 3.72
N LEU A 371 -21.07 4.35 4.73
CA LEU A 371 -21.80 5.44 5.36
C LEU A 371 -22.14 6.57 4.40
N ALA A 372 -21.20 6.95 3.52
CA ALA A 372 -21.43 7.98 2.51
C ALA A 372 -22.58 7.61 1.54
N SER A 373 -22.78 6.31 1.29
CA SER A 373 -23.88 5.81 0.46
C SER A 373 -25.19 5.57 1.22
N SER A 374 -25.19 5.70 2.54
CA SER A 374 -26.30 5.36 3.42
C SER A 374 -27.00 6.61 3.95
N THR A 375 -28.34 6.58 3.97
CA THR A 375 -29.14 7.64 4.61
C THR A 375 -29.42 7.37 6.09
N LYS A 376 -28.98 6.21 6.60
CA LYS A 376 -29.21 5.84 8.01
C LYS A 376 -28.42 6.74 8.97
N ARG A 377 -28.93 6.83 10.20
CA ARG A 377 -28.30 7.53 11.32
C ARG A 377 -28.24 6.60 12.53
N PHE A 378 -27.18 6.72 13.34
CA PHE A 378 -26.89 5.77 14.42
C PHE A 378 -26.84 6.45 15.79
N ASP A 379 -27.25 5.71 16.83
CA ASP A 379 -27.08 6.12 18.22
C ASP A 379 -25.64 5.89 18.70
N ILE A 380 -24.97 4.88 18.14
CA ILE A 380 -23.56 4.57 18.41
C ILE A 380 -22.88 4.23 17.09
N ILE A 381 -21.77 4.89 16.79
CA ILE A 381 -20.78 4.44 15.79
C ILE A 381 -19.52 4.06 16.57
N ASP A 382 -19.20 2.78 16.62
CA ASP A 382 -18.02 2.26 17.31
C ASP A 382 -16.96 1.86 16.28
N LEU A 383 -15.81 2.53 16.32
CA LEU A 383 -14.65 2.14 15.54
C LEU A 383 -13.84 1.15 16.38
N SER A 384 -13.87 -0.11 15.92
CA SER A 384 -13.18 -1.21 16.58
C SER A 384 -11.68 -0.96 16.66
N ILE A 385 -11.06 -1.65 17.62
CA ILE A 385 -9.76 -1.27 18.17
C ILE A 385 -8.65 -1.21 17.12
N MET A 386 -7.97 -0.06 17.12
CA MET A 386 -6.72 0.19 16.41
C MET A 386 -5.63 -0.75 16.99
N GLY A 387 -4.91 -1.49 16.15
CA GLY A 387 -3.98 -2.54 16.61
C GLY A 387 -2.92 -2.04 17.60
N ALA A 388 -2.51 -2.91 18.55
CA ALA A 388 -1.52 -2.59 19.60
C ALA A 388 -0.12 -2.26 19.09
N MET A 389 0.12 -2.54 17.81
CA MET A 389 1.39 -2.34 17.13
C MET A 389 1.13 -1.32 16.03
N PRO A 390 1.66 -0.09 16.11
CA PRO A 390 1.69 0.84 15.00
C PRO A 390 2.36 0.18 13.79
N SER A 391 3.35 -0.69 14.06
CA SER A 391 4.20 -1.40 13.10
C SER A 391 3.51 -2.44 12.20
N SER A 392 2.21 -2.72 12.34
CA SER A 392 1.50 -3.45 11.26
C SER A 392 1.29 -2.59 10.01
N SER A 393 1.37 -1.26 10.16
CA SER A 393 1.27 -0.26 9.12
C SER A 393 2.48 0.66 9.24
N PHE A 394 3.40 0.65 8.28
CA PHE A 394 4.50 1.62 8.30
C PHE A 394 3.90 3.03 8.36
N GLY A 395 4.56 3.97 9.03
CA GLY A 395 3.98 5.31 9.24
C GLY A 395 3.45 5.96 7.95
N PHE A 396 4.07 5.69 6.80
CA PHE A 396 3.68 6.20 5.48
C PHE A 396 2.59 5.39 4.75
N SER A 397 2.00 4.35 5.35
CA SER A 397 0.83 3.70 4.74
C SER A 397 -0.39 4.59 4.88
N GLU A 398 -1.15 4.71 3.81
CA GLU A 398 -2.33 5.55 3.75
C GLU A 398 -3.51 4.92 4.52
N ASP A 399 -4.17 5.72 5.35
CA ASP A 399 -5.32 5.31 6.15
C ASP A 399 -6.44 6.36 6.13
N TYR A 400 -7.35 6.20 5.17
CA TYR A 400 -8.49 7.08 4.92
C TYR A 400 -9.62 6.98 5.96
N ARG A 401 -9.46 6.15 7.00
CA ARG A 401 -10.46 5.99 8.07
C ARG A 401 -10.29 7.01 9.19
N TYR A 402 -9.12 7.62 9.30
CA TYR A 402 -8.77 8.53 10.40
C TYR A 402 -8.41 9.93 9.89
N THR A 403 -9.06 10.37 8.80
CA THR A 403 -8.95 11.72 8.25
C THR A 403 -10.08 12.62 8.73
N VAL A 404 -9.89 13.94 8.66
CA VAL A 404 -10.93 14.94 8.97
C VAL A 404 -12.21 14.63 8.19
N GLU A 405 -12.08 14.37 6.89
CA GLU A 405 -13.21 14.07 6.00
C GLU A 405 -13.87 12.71 6.31
N ALA A 406 -13.17 11.78 6.96
CA ALA A 406 -13.78 10.56 7.48
C ALA A 406 -14.63 10.84 8.72
N PHE A 407 -14.11 11.65 9.65
CA PHE A 407 -14.83 12.05 10.84
C PHE A 407 -16.03 12.95 10.56
N ASP A 408 -15.98 13.77 9.50
CA ASP A 408 -17.14 14.51 9.00
C ASP A 408 -18.30 13.54 8.71
N VAL A 409 -18.04 12.50 7.89
CA VAL A 409 -19.03 11.47 7.55
C VAL A 409 -19.53 10.73 8.79
N TYR A 410 -18.64 10.40 9.73
CA TYR A 410 -19.02 9.70 10.96
C TYR A 410 -19.93 10.56 11.85
N ILE A 411 -19.58 11.84 12.08
CA ILE A 411 -20.35 12.76 12.93
C ILE A 411 -21.68 13.13 12.27
N GLU A 412 -21.72 13.36 10.96
CA GLU A 412 -22.97 13.59 10.24
C GLU A 412 -23.92 12.39 10.32
N SER A 413 -23.36 11.17 10.31
CA SER A 413 -24.10 9.90 10.42
C SER A 413 -24.61 9.60 11.83
N LEU A 414 -24.25 10.37 12.85
CA LEU A 414 -24.82 10.24 14.19
C LEU A 414 -26.21 10.88 14.28
N LYS A 415 -27.09 10.27 15.08
CA LYS A 415 -28.30 10.92 15.61
C LYS A 415 -27.92 12.08 16.55
N PRO A 416 -28.83 13.03 16.87
CA PRO A 416 -28.51 14.20 17.71
C PRO A 416 -27.86 13.87 19.05
N GLU A 417 -28.32 12.82 19.73
CA GLU A 417 -27.76 12.34 21.00
C GLU A 417 -26.79 11.14 20.82
N GLY A 418 -26.36 10.90 19.58
CA GLY A 418 -25.50 9.77 19.25
C GLY A 418 -24.05 9.97 19.67
N PHE A 419 -23.36 8.85 19.89
CA PHE A 419 -21.96 8.80 20.28
C PHE A 419 -21.10 8.13 19.19
N LEU A 420 -19.99 8.77 18.86
CA LEU A 420 -18.86 8.15 18.21
C LEU A 420 -17.90 7.64 19.29
N SER A 421 -17.50 6.38 19.19
CA SER A 421 -16.58 5.72 20.12
C SER A 421 -15.36 5.20 19.36
N LEU A 422 -14.17 5.46 19.90
CA LEU A 422 -12.93 4.88 19.43
C LEU A 422 -12.13 4.35 20.61
N THR A 423 -11.71 3.10 20.54
CA THR A 423 -10.80 2.51 21.53
C THR A 423 -9.48 2.15 20.87
N LEU A 424 -8.36 2.51 21.48
CA LEU A 424 -7.02 2.22 20.98
C LEU A 424 -6.10 1.74 22.09
N PHE A 425 -5.08 0.96 21.74
CA PHE A 425 -4.03 0.60 22.69
C PHE A 425 -3.15 1.80 23.01
N ILE A 426 -2.70 1.86 24.26
CA ILE A 426 -1.80 2.92 24.73
C ILE A 426 -0.36 2.51 24.44
N ILE A 427 0.35 3.37 23.71
CA ILE A 427 1.76 3.17 23.39
C ILE A 427 2.51 4.45 23.78
N PRO A 428 3.12 4.48 24.97
CA PRO A 428 3.90 5.63 25.41
C PRO A 428 5.12 5.84 24.50
N PRO A 429 5.53 7.09 24.22
CA PRO A 429 4.84 8.35 24.53
C PRO A 429 3.61 8.57 23.65
N SER A 430 2.63 9.32 24.18
CA SER A 430 1.34 9.58 23.52
C SER A 430 1.52 10.26 22.17
N ARG A 431 0.85 9.73 21.14
CA ARG A 431 0.95 10.27 19.76
C ARG A 431 -0.32 10.02 18.96
N THR A 432 -0.75 8.76 18.90
CA THR A 432 -1.93 8.30 18.16
C THR A 432 -3.21 8.93 18.73
N GLU A 433 -3.37 8.89 20.04
CA GLU A 433 -4.49 9.47 20.78
C GLU A 433 -4.59 10.99 20.62
N LEU A 434 -3.44 11.69 20.57
CA LEU A 434 -3.39 13.15 20.46
C LEU A 434 -3.74 13.59 19.04
N ARG A 435 -3.15 12.91 18.04
CA ARG A 435 -3.51 13.12 16.63
C ARG A 435 -4.98 12.82 16.39
N LEU A 436 -5.48 11.71 16.93
CA LEU A 436 -6.88 11.32 16.79
C LEU A 436 -7.83 12.40 17.36
N LEU A 437 -7.56 12.85 18.59
CA LEU A 437 -8.32 13.93 19.22
C LEU A 437 -8.32 15.17 18.32
N ASN A 438 -7.15 15.57 17.83
CA ASN A 438 -7.00 16.76 17.02
C ASN A 438 -7.74 16.66 15.67
N THR A 439 -7.67 15.51 15.01
CA THR A 439 -8.42 15.24 13.77
C THR A 439 -9.94 15.33 14.00
N ILE A 440 -10.45 14.76 15.10
CA ILE A 440 -11.89 14.84 15.45
C ILE A 440 -12.30 16.28 15.73
N MET A 441 -11.46 17.05 16.44
CA MET A 441 -11.74 18.46 16.71
C MET A 441 -11.79 19.29 15.42
N ALA A 442 -10.86 19.07 14.49
CA ALA A 442 -10.86 19.74 13.20
C ALA A 442 -12.11 19.41 12.37
N ALA A 443 -12.56 18.15 12.38
CA ALA A 443 -13.81 17.73 11.73
C ALA A 443 -15.04 18.40 12.36
N ALA A 444 -15.12 18.43 13.69
CA ALA A 444 -16.21 19.11 14.39
C ALA A 444 -16.26 20.61 14.06
N GLU A 445 -15.09 21.28 14.02
CA GLU A 445 -14.96 22.69 13.64
C GLU A 445 -15.39 22.94 12.18
N GLN A 446 -15.04 22.02 11.26
CA GLN A 446 -15.45 22.07 9.84
C GLN A 446 -16.96 21.91 9.66
N LEU A 447 -17.62 21.11 10.51
CA LEU A 447 -19.07 20.96 10.57
C LEU A 447 -19.78 22.14 11.26
N GLY A 448 -19.04 23.15 11.73
CA GLY A 448 -19.60 24.33 12.41
C GLY A 448 -19.98 24.10 13.88
N ILE A 449 -19.51 23.01 14.50
CA ILE A 449 -19.73 22.76 15.93
C ILE A 449 -18.85 23.73 16.74
N GLN A 450 -19.50 24.65 17.46
CA GLN A 450 -18.83 25.59 18.35
C GLN A 450 -18.42 24.89 19.66
N ASP A 451 -17.21 25.21 20.16
CA ASP A 451 -16.63 24.63 21.37
C ASP A 451 -16.64 23.08 21.38
N ALA A 452 -15.96 22.48 20.41
CA ALA A 452 -15.84 21.01 20.27
C ALA A 452 -15.34 20.30 21.54
N ALA A 453 -14.69 21.00 22.48
CA ALA A 453 -14.29 20.43 23.76
C ALA A 453 -15.48 20.01 24.63
N GLN A 454 -16.65 20.65 24.48
CA GLN A 454 -17.88 20.29 25.20
C GLN A 454 -18.45 18.93 24.76
N HIS A 455 -18.01 18.42 23.62
CA HIS A 455 -18.53 17.20 22.99
C HIS A 455 -17.68 15.96 23.30
N ILE A 456 -16.52 16.13 23.95
CA ILE A 456 -15.49 15.10 24.04
C ILE A 456 -15.35 14.60 25.48
N ALA A 457 -15.25 13.28 25.62
CA ALA A 457 -14.82 12.64 26.85
C ALA A 457 -13.81 11.53 26.54
N ALA A 458 -12.87 11.27 27.44
CA ALA A 458 -11.94 10.16 27.32
C ALA A 458 -11.65 9.50 28.66
N ILE A 459 -11.55 8.17 28.62
CA ILE A 459 -11.15 7.34 29.77
C ILE A 459 -9.97 6.46 29.38
N ARG A 460 -9.19 6.06 30.38
CA ARG A 460 -7.98 5.27 30.22
C ARG A 460 -7.98 4.06 31.14
N SER A 461 -7.74 2.90 30.56
CA SER A 461 -7.35 1.68 31.26
C SER A 461 -5.82 1.56 31.33
N TRP A 462 -5.30 0.43 31.78
CA TRP A 462 -3.86 0.21 31.89
C TRP A 462 -3.19 0.02 30.52
N GLY A 463 -3.96 -0.42 29.51
CA GLY A 463 -3.46 -0.76 28.19
C GLY A 463 -4.24 -0.16 27.03
N SER A 464 -5.36 0.52 27.27
CA SER A 464 -6.17 1.16 26.23
C SER A 464 -6.77 2.49 26.67
N LEU A 465 -7.04 3.36 25.69
CA LEU A 465 -7.77 4.61 25.84
C LEU A 465 -9.05 4.53 25.02
N THR A 466 -10.17 4.95 25.60
CA THR A 466 -11.46 5.07 24.91
C THR A 466 -11.83 6.54 24.83
N LEU A 467 -11.91 7.05 23.59
CA LEU A 467 -12.30 8.41 23.24
C LEU A 467 -13.76 8.40 22.77
N LEU A 468 -14.54 9.33 23.29
CA LEU A 468 -15.95 9.53 22.97
C LEU A 468 -16.15 10.92 22.40
N PHE A 469 -16.94 11.00 21.33
CA PHE A 469 -17.45 12.25 20.79
C PHE A 469 -18.98 12.16 20.71
N LYS A 470 -19.69 13.06 21.39
CA LYS A 470 -21.14 13.16 21.33
C LYS A 470 -21.54 14.26 20.35
N LYS A 471 -22.55 14.02 19.50
CA LYS A 471 -22.98 15.02 18.52
C LYS A 471 -23.55 16.28 19.16
N SER A 472 -24.28 16.15 20.27
CA SER A 472 -24.66 17.25 21.15
C SER A 472 -23.64 17.43 22.29
N PRO A 473 -23.57 18.61 22.94
CA PRO A 473 -22.72 18.80 24.11
C PRO A 473 -22.99 17.76 25.20
N LEU A 474 -21.94 17.32 25.88
CA LEU A 474 -22.06 16.37 26.99
C LEU A 474 -22.84 17.03 28.14
N THR A 475 -23.87 16.33 28.59
CA THR A 475 -24.72 16.81 29.70
C THR A 475 -24.06 16.52 31.05
N SER A 476 -24.55 17.18 32.10
CA SER A 476 -24.12 16.87 33.47
C SER A 476 -24.46 15.42 33.89
N ASP A 477 -25.50 14.82 33.33
CA ASP A 477 -25.82 13.40 33.57
C ASP A 477 -24.81 12.47 32.87
N ASP A 478 -24.43 12.79 31.63
CA ASP A 478 -23.39 12.05 30.89
C ASP A 478 -22.09 12.02 31.70
N VAL A 479 -21.64 13.18 32.18
CA VAL A 479 -20.42 13.29 33.01
C VAL A 479 -20.54 12.48 34.30
N LYS A 480 -21.69 12.52 34.99
CA LYS A 480 -21.92 11.70 36.20
C LYS A 480 -21.84 10.21 35.92
N ARG A 481 -22.37 9.75 34.78
CA ARG A 481 -22.31 8.35 34.35
C ARG A 481 -20.89 7.93 33.99
N ILE A 482 -20.14 8.77 33.26
CA ILE A 482 -18.72 8.54 32.94
C ILE A 482 -17.88 8.39 34.21
N LYS A 483 -18.05 9.31 35.17
CA LYS A 483 -17.36 9.25 36.48
C LYS A 483 -17.71 7.99 37.24
N ARG A 484 -18.99 7.62 37.27
CA ARG A 484 -19.46 6.40 37.95
C ARG A 484 -18.86 5.15 37.34
N PHE A 485 -18.92 5.02 36.03
CA PHE A 485 -18.32 3.89 35.30
C PHE A 485 -16.82 3.79 35.58
N SER A 486 -16.10 4.90 35.45
CA SER A 486 -14.66 4.96 35.68
C SER A 486 -14.29 4.58 37.12
N ARG A 487 -15.03 5.07 38.12
CA ARG A 487 -14.84 4.70 39.53
C ARG A 487 -15.14 3.22 39.79
N THR A 488 -16.23 2.68 39.22
CA THR A 488 -16.61 1.28 39.39
C THR A 488 -15.56 0.34 38.81
N MET A 489 -15.01 0.68 37.64
CA MET A 489 -14.05 -0.14 36.90
C MET A 489 -12.58 0.20 37.21
N ARG A 490 -12.31 1.23 38.03
CA ARG A 490 -10.96 1.76 38.29
C ARG A 490 -10.23 2.19 37.02
N PHE A 491 -10.95 2.82 36.10
CA PHE A 491 -10.36 3.52 34.96
C PHE A 491 -10.10 4.98 35.32
N ASP A 492 -9.08 5.56 34.71
CA ASP A 492 -8.75 6.97 34.89
C ASP A 492 -9.49 7.85 33.90
N LEU A 493 -9.93 9.01 34.39
CA LEU A 493 -10.52 10.07 33.58
C LEU A 493 -9.39 10.83 32.88
N VAL A 494 -9.51 11.08 31.58
CA VAL A 494 -8.52 11.83 30.80
C VAL A 494 -9.06 13.22 30.44
N THR A 495 -10.28 13.27 29.90
CA THR A 495 -10.95 14.55 29.61
C THR A 495 -12.47 14.40 29.70
N TYR A 496 -13.14 15.48 30.08
CA TYR A 496 -14.56 15.78 29.90
C TYR A 496 -14.79 17.26 30.22
N PRO A 497 -15.94 17.85 29.90
CA PRO A 497 -16.20 19.26 30.19
C PRO A 497 -16.16 19.58 31.69
N GLY A 498 -15.21 20.44 32.10
CA GLY A 498 -15.03 20.83 33.50
C GLY A 498 -14.19 19.86 34.35
N ILE A 499 -13.39 18.98 33.74
CA ILE A 499 -12.48 18.08 34.47
C ILE A 499 -11.43 18.83 35.30
N GLN A 500 -11.22 18.38 36.55
CA GLN A 500 -10.12 18.84 37.40
C GLN A 500 -8.93 17.89 37.33
N GLU A 501 -7.71 18.41 37.45
CA GLU A 501 -6.48 17.61 37.39
C GLU A 501 -6.44 16.51 38.45
N SER A 502 -6.98 16.77 39.64
CA SER A 502 -7.08 15.81 40.75
C SER A 502 -8.00 14.62 40.48
N GLU A 503 -8.83 14.68 39.44
CA GLU A 503 -9.72 13.59 39.04
C GLU A 503 -9.08 12.65 38.01
N SER A 504 -7.90 13.01 37.50
CA SER A 504 -7.13 12.22 36.54
C SER A 504 -5.93 11.55 37.24
N ASN A 505 -5.41 10.47 36.63
CA ASN A 505 -4.24 9.74 37.13
C ASN A 505 -4.40 9.22 38.58
N VAL A 506 -5.60 8.74 38.94
CA VAL A 506 -5.97 8.32 40.30
C VAL A 506 -5.73 6.82 40.52
N TYR A 507 -6.20 5.99 39.59
CA TYR A 507 -6.16 4.53 39.69
C TYR A 507 -4.94 3.92 39.00
N ILE A 508 -4.57 4.43 37.82
CA ILE A 508 -3.51 3.92 36.95
C ILE A 508 -2.41 4.97 36.87
N LYS A 509 -1.71 5.13 37.99
CA LYS A 509 -0.73 6.19 38.20
C LYS A 509 0.46 6.08 37.25
N THR A 510 0.62 7.08 36.40
CA THR A 510 1.86 7.36 35.65
C THR A 510 2.71 8.40 36.38
N PRO A 511 4.03 8.46 36.12
CA PRO A 511 4.93 9.43 36.78
C PRO A 511 4.49 10.88 36.62
N ASP A 512 3.89 11.22 35.48
CA ASP A 512 3.31 12.52 35.18
C ASP A 512 1.85 12.39 34.74
N ASN A 513 1.10 13.50 34.79
CA ASN A 513 -0.26 13.58 34.29
C ASN A 513 -0.29 14.04 32.81
N ALA A 514 0.61 13.48 31.99
CA ALA A 514 0.83 13.94 30.62
C ALA A 514 -0.43 13.89 29.75
N TYR A 515 -1.30 12.88 29.96
CA TYR A 515 -2.56 12.74 29.25
C TYR A 515 -3.51 13.91 29.51
N TYR A 516 -3.73 14.27 30.78
CA TYR A 516 -4.57 15.41 31.15
C TYR A 516 -4.04 16.69 30.51
N HIS A 517 -2.76 17.01 30.70
CA HIS A 517 -2.18 18.24 30.16
C HIS A 517 -2.24 18.30 28.64
N SER A 518 -1.87 17.20 27.95
CA SER A 518 -1.84 17.18 26.47
C SER A 518 -3.25 17.30 25.88
N PHE A 519 -4.25 16.65 26.46
CA PHE A 519 -5.64 16.77 26.01
C PHE A 519 -6.15 18.20 26.21
N GLN A 520 -5.87 18.83 27.36
CA GLN A 520 -6.27 20.22 27.62
C GLN A 520 -5.64 21.21 26.64
N GLN A 521 -4.38 21.01 26.25
CA GLN A 521 -3.68 21.87 25.29
C GLN A 521 -4.29 21.77 23.88
N ILE A 522 -4.69 20.57 23.45
CA ILE A 522 -5.35 20.33 22.15
C ILE A 522 -6.79 20.86 22.17
N SER A 523 -7.50 20.69 23.28
CA SER A 523 -8.89 21.14 23.42
C SER A 523 -9.06 22.67 23.35
N ARG A 524 -7.99 23.45 23.55
CA ARG A 524 -8.02 24.92 23.54
C ARG A 524 -7.45 25.49 22.24
N PRO A 525 -8.25 26.14 21.38
CA PRO A 525 -7.79 26.67 20.09
C PRO A 525 -6.59 27.62 20.21
N GLN A 526 -6.50 28.40 21.29
CA GLN A 526 -5.44 29.39 21.49
C GLN A 526 -4.05 28.76 21.69
N THR A 527 -3.99 27.59 22.33
CA THR A 527 -2.73 26.90 22.66
C THR A 527 -2.42 25.76 21.72
N ARG A 528 -3.44 25.22 21.01
CA ARG A 528 -3.34 24.03 20.15
C ARG A 528 -2.18 24.11 19.17
N VAL A 529 -2.10 25.16 18.35
CA VAL A 529 -1.05 25.30 17.31
C VAL A 529 0.36 25.41 17.91
N GLN A 530 0.50 26.09 19.04
CA GLN A 530 1.80 26.20 19.73
C GLN A 530 2.23 24.84 20.29
N PHE A 531 1.30 24.12 20.93
CA PHE A 531 1.54 22.78 21.47
C PHE A 531 1.88 21.79 20.35
N GLU A 532 1.09 21.78 19.27
CA GLU A 532 1.35 20.96 18.09
C GLU A 532 2.75 21.15 17.56
N ASN A 533 3.24 22.39 17.44
CA ASN A 533 4.57 22.66 16.93
C ASN A 533 5.67 22.21 17.91
N ALA A 534 5.49 22.47 19.20
CA ALA A 534 6.46 22.14 20.25
C ALA A 534 6.55 20.64 20.57
N TYR A 535 5.47 19.88 20.36
CA TYR A 535 5.42 18.46 20.70
C TYR A 535 6.45 17.64 19.89
N PRO A 536 7.13 16.63 20.47
CA PRO A 536 8.15 15.85 19.76
C PRO A 536 7.63 15.19 18.48
N PHE A 537 6.40 14.67 18.52
CA PHE A 537 5.74 13.98 17.42
C PHE A 537 4.81 14.92 16.63
N ASP A 538 4.54 14.56 15.38
CA ASP A 538 3.51 15.19 14.57
C ASP A 538 2.14 14.71 15.04
N ILE A 539 1.33 15.64 15.57
CA ILE A 539 -0.02 15.37 16.08
C ILE A 539 -1.06 16.25 15.36
N ARG A 540 -0.68 16.84 14.22
CA ARG A 540 -1.58 17.67 13.42
C ARG A 540 -2.73 16.84 12.84
N PRO A 541 -3.89 17.46 12.53
CA PRO A 541 -4.99 16.78 11.85
C PRO A 541 -4.54 16.19 10.51
N VAL A 542 -5.17 15.09 10.12
CA VAL A 542 -4.84 14.34 8.89
C VAL A 542 -5.98 14.49 7.90
N HIS A 543 -5.68 14.76 6.64
CA HIS A 543 -6.68 14.95 5.58
C HIS A 543 -6.56 13.89 4.49
N ASP A 544 -7.61 13.71 3.69
CA ASP A 544 -7.60 12.82 2.52
C ASP A 544 -6.51 13.13 1.49
N GLU A 545 -6.04 14.39 1.43
CA GLU A 545 -4.94 14.79 0.56
C GLU A 545 -3.57 14.27 1.05
N ASN A 546 -3.42 13.99 2.34
CA ASN A 546 -2.22 13.46 2.98
C ASN A 546 -2.56 12.42 4.07
N PRO A 547 -3.14 11.27 3.71
CA PRO A 547 -3.80 10.32 4.62
C PRO A 547 -2.82 9.46 5.44
N PHE A 548 -1.71 10.02 5.92
CA PHE A 548 -0.63 9.32 6.60
C PHE A 548 -0.81 9.32 8.13
N PHE A 549 -1.91 8.75 8.59
CA PHE A 549 -2.30 8.80 10.01
C PHE A 549 -1.27 8.20 10.96
N HIS A 550 -0.49 7.22 10.51
CA HIS A 550 0.50 6.51 11.32
C HIS A 550 1.90 7.16 11.25
N TYR A 551 2.10 8.24 10.48
CA TYR A 551 3.41 8.91 10.34
C TYR A 551 3.60 10.00 11.39
N TYR A 552 4.28 9.72 12.50
CA TYR A 552 4.41 10.66 13.62
C TYR A 552 5.72 11.47 13.65
N LEU A 553 6.64 11.25 12.71
CA LEU A 553 8.00 11.77 12.83
C LEU A 553 8.14 13.20 12.31
N LYS A 554 8.73 14.07 13.14
CA LYS A 554 9.18 15.41 12.75
C LYS A 554 10.68 15.42 12.51
N PHE A 555 11.09 15.83 11.31
CA PHE A 555 12.51 15.93 10.96
C PHE A 555 13.28 16.84 11.93
N LYS A 556 12.69 17.98 12.34
CA LYS A 556 13.30 18.93 13.28
C LYS A 556 13.56 18.35 14.68
N HIS A 557 12.82 17.31 15.08
CA HIS A 557 12.89 16.72 16.42
C HIS A 557 13.53 15.33 16.44
N ILE A 558 14.20 14.90 15.36
CA ILE A 558 14.77 13.54 15.33
C ILE A 558 15.76 13.29 16.47
N GLY A 559 16.58 14.29 16.82
CA GLY A 559 17.54 14.17 17.91
C GLY A 559 16.86 13.97 19.28
N SER A 560 15.79 14.70 19.56
CA SER A 560 15.03 14.56 20.80
C SER A 560 14.23 13.27 20.83
N ILE A 561 13.62 12.86 19.71
CA ILE A 561 12.94 11.56 19.58
C ILE A 561 13.93 10.41 19.82
N TYR A 562 15.14 10.48 19.26
CA TYR A 562 16.16 9.44 19.45
C TYR A 562 16.55 9.29 20.92
N GLN A 563 16.69 10.40 21.64
CA GLN A 563 16.94 10.36 23.08
C GLN A 563 15.75 9.80 23.86
N LEU A 564 14.53 10.25 23.53
CA LEU A 564 13.28 9.80 24.16
C LEU A 564 13.03 8.30 23.99
N MET A 565 13.39 7.74 22.83
CA MET A 565 13.28 6.31 22.51
C MET A 565 14.44 5.46 23.05
N GLY A 566 15.28 6.02 23.94
CA GLY A 566 16.38 5.30 24.57
C GLY A 566 17.57 5.05 23.64
N LYS A 567 17.83 5.95 22.69
CA LYS A 567 18.94 5.88 21.72
C LYS A 567 18.89 4.63 20.82
N LYS A 568 17.68 4.16 20.49
CA LYS A 568 17.45 3.01 19.61
C LYS A 568 17.01 3.46 18.22
N TRP A 569 17.84 3.18 17.21
CA TRP A 569 17.52 3.47 15.80
C TRP A 569 16.34 2.65 15.26
N GLN A 570 16.04 1.50 15.88
CA GLN A 570 14.95 0.61 15.47
C GLN A 570 13.59 1.32 15.42
N PHE A 571 13.31 2.21 16.38
CA PHE A 571 12.06 2.97 16.39
C PHE A 571 11.83 3.74 15.09
N PHE A 572 12.89 4.37 14.57
CA PHE A 572 12.81 5.14 13.33
C PHE A 572 12.55 4.24 12.12
N ILE A 573 13.15 3.04 12.11
CA ILE A 573 12.90 2.04 11.08
C ILE A 573 11.40 1.72 11.06
N GLU A 574 10.78 1.40 12.19
CA GLU A 574 9.36 1.04 12.27
C GLU A 574 8.39 2.20 11.94
N GLU A 575 8.80 3.45 12.22
CA GLU A 575 7.94 4.65 12.13
C GLU A 575 8.11 5.47 10.83
N GLY A 576 8.87 4.97 9.84
CA GLY A 576 8.94 5.59 8.50
C GLY A 576 10.31 5.95 7.94
N TYR A 577 11.40 5.89 8.72
CA TYR A 577 12.75 6.29 8.25
C TYR A 577 13.41 5.31 7.28
N LEU A 578 12.85 4.11 7.09
CA LEU A 578 13.27 3.26 5.97
C LEU A 578 13.13 3.99 4.64
N LEU A 579 12.17 4.91 4.50
CA LEU A 579 11.89 5.57 3.24
C LEU A 579 13.02 6.52 2.78
N PRO A 580 13.53 7.48 3.59
CA PRO A 580 14.73 8.24 3.24
C PRO A 580 15.99 7.39 3.01
N ILE A 581 16.16 6.31 3.78
CA ILE A 581 17.31 5.39 3.61
C ILE A 581 17.22 4.66 2.25
N GLN A 582 16.03 4.16 1.91
CA GLN A 582 15.76 3.55 0.61
C GLN A 582 15.95 4.56 -0.52
N PHE A 583 15.51 5.81 -0.34
CA PHE A 583 15.75 6.89 -1.31
C PHE A 583 17.23 7.13 -1.54
N LEU A 584 18.04 7.22 -0.47
CA LEU A 584 19.48 7.41 -0.57
C LEU A 584 20.16 6.22 -1.26
N GLN A 585 19.81 4.99 -0.87
CA GLN A 585 20.33 3.77 -1.49
C GLN A 585 19.98 3.71 -2.99
N ALA A 586 18.72 3.93 -3.34
CA ALA A 586 18.26 3.95 -4.72
C ALA A 586 18.92 5.07 -5.53
N SER A 587 19.15 6.24 -4.92
CA SER A 587 19.83 7.38 -5.55
C SER A 587 21.29 7.04 -5.84
N LEU A 588 22.01 6.44 -4.89
CA LEU A 588 23.40 6.01 -5.07
C LEU A 588 23.52 4.98 -6.20
N LEU A 589 22.67 3.95 -6.19
CA LEU A 589 22.65 2.93 -7.24
C LEU A 589 22.30 3.53 -8.61
N SER A 590 21.31 4.43 -8.66
CA SER A 590 20.91 5.15 -9.87
C SER A 590 22.06 6.01 -10.42
N ILE A 591 22.77 6.74 -9.56
CA ILE A 591 23.94 7.53 -9.96
C ILE A 591 25.01 6.62 -10.56
N VAL A 592 25.32 5.48 -9.92
CA VAL A 592 26.30 4.52 -10.45
C VAL A 592 25.87 4.02 -11.83
N LEU A 593 24.62 3.58 -12.00
CA LEU A 593 24.13 3.08 -13.28
C LEU A 593 24.10 4.14 -14.39
N ILE A 594 23.77 5.40 -14.06
CA ILE A 594 23.72 6.49 -15.03
C ILE A 594 25.13 6.97 -15.42
N VAL A 595 26.05 7.08 -14.45
CA VAL A 595 27.39 7.65 -14.64
C VAL A 595 28.36 6.63 -15.28
N LEU A 596 28.23 5.34 -14.98
CA LEU A 596 29.18 4.32 -15.45
C LEU A 596 29.30 4.25 -17.00
N PRO A 597 28.21 4.30 -17.80
CA PRO A 597 28.29 4.40 -19.26
C PRO A 597 28.96 5.69 -19.74
N LEU A 598 28.80 6.79 -19.00
CA LEU A 598 29.29 8.12 -19.35
C LEU A 598 30.83 8.17 -19.37
N LEU A 599 31.48 7.48 -18.44
CA LEU A 599 32.95 7.35 -18.38
C LEU A 599 33.53 6.67 -19.62
N ARG A 600 32.82 5.68 -20.17
CA ARG A 600 33.24 4.94 -21.37
C ARG A 600 32.86 5.67 -22.65
N LEU A 601 31.66 6.27 -22.71
CA LEU A 601 31.17 6.99 -23.88
C LEU A 601 31.95 8.30 -24.15
N ARG A 602 32.53 8.94 -23.13
CA ARG A 602 33.45 10.09 -23.31
C ARG A 602 34.69 9.76 -24.15
N THR A 603 35.08 8.49 -24.24
CA THR A 603 36.24 8.06 -25.05
C THR A 603 35.90 7.83 -26.52
N ALA A 604 34.60 7.75 -26.87
CA ALA A 604 34.15 7.70 -28.26
C ALA A 604 34.08 9.14 -28.81
N ARG A 605 35.04 9.51 -29.67
CA ARG A 605 35.15 10.84 -30.29
C ARG A 605 33.77 11.36 -30.76
N ALA A 606 33.33 12.48 -30.20
CA ALA A 606 32.20 13.23 -30.70
C ALA A 606 32.46 13.60 -32.17
N ARG A 607 31.55 13.24 -33.08
CA ARG A 607 31.62 13.69 -34.47
C ARG A 607 31.43 15.22 -34.50
N PRO A 608 32.33 15.99 -35.15
CA PRO A 608 32.17 17.43 -35.29
C PRO A 608 30.81 17.75 -35.95
N GLY A 609 30.07 18.72 -35.41
CA GLY A 609 28.77 19.15 -35.95
C GLY A 609 27.53 18.35 -35.48
N SER A 610 27.69 17.35 -34.60
CA SER A 610 26.52 16.65 -34.05
C SER A 610 25.90 17.44 -32.88
N PRO A 611 24.57 17.69 -32.86
CA PRO A 611 23.93 18.45 -31.80
C PRO A 611 24.19 17.82 -30.42
N ASN A 612 24.24 18.65 -29.37
CA ASN A 612 24.46 18.19 -28.00
C ASN A 612 23.21 17.44 -27.48
N LEU A 613 23.01 16.23 -28.00
CA LEU A 613 21.91 15.32 -27.69
C LEU A 613 21.96 14.79 -26.24
N MET A 614 23.01 15.11 -25.48
CA MET A 614 23.00 14.92 -24.02
C MET A 614 21.91 15.78 -23.36
N LEU A 615 21.45 16.87 -24.00
CA LEU A 615 20.31 17.66 -23.56
C LEU A 615 18.98 16.87 -23.57
N LEU A 616 18.91 15.74 -24.29
CA LEU A 616 17.74 14.86 -24.31
C LEU A 616 17.74 13.81 -23.19
N LEU A 617 18.81 13.69 -22.39
CA LEU A 617 18.85 12.73 -21.29
C LEU A 617 17.98 13.18 -20.10
N PRO A 618 18.00 14.47 -19.68
CA PRO A 618 17.06 14.96 -18.68
C PRO A 618 15.58 14.82 -19.11
N TYR A 619 15.30 14.76 -20.42
CA TYR A 619 13.96 14.52 -20.92
C TYR A 619 13.41 13.16 -20.46
N PHE A 620 14.20 12.08 -20.56
CA PHE A 620 13.77 10.75 -20.08
C PHE A 620 13.66 10.68 -18.55
N ALA A 621 14.49 11.43 -17.83
CA ALA A 621 14.33 11.56 -16.39
C ALA A 621 12.98 12.23 -16.04
N CYS A 622 12.61 13.30 -16.75
CA CYS A 622 11.33 13.98 -16.57
C CYS A 622 10.14 13.08 -16.91
N LEU A 623 10.26 12.23 -17.94
CA LEU A 623 9.21 11.25 -18.28
C LEU A 623 9.01 10.21 -17.17
N GLY A 624 10.10 9.62 -16.67
CA GLY A 624 10.02 8.64 -15.58
C GLY A 624 9.42 9.22 -14.30
N LEU A 625 9.86 10.43 -13.90
CA LEU A 625 9.29 11.16 -12.77
C LEU A 625 7.82 11.53 -12.99
N GLY A 626 7.50 12.16 -14.12
CA GLY A 626 6.16 12.64 -14.43
C GLY A 626 5.13 11.52 -14.55
N PHE A 627 5.50 10.38 -15.13
CA PHE A 627 4.63 9.22 -15.24
C PHE A 627 4.27 8.67 -13.87
N LEU A 628 5.28 8.37 -13.04
CA LEU A 628 5.06 7.74 -11.74
C LEU A 628 4.49 8.69 -10.68
N PHE A 629 4.77 10.00 -10.74
CA PHE A 629 4.10 10.96 -9.85
C PHE A 629 2.58 10.97 -10.08
N ILE A 630 2.14 10.96 -11.35
CA ILE A 630 0.72 10.91 -11.67
C ILE A 630 0.13 9.53 -11.32
N GLU A 631 0.81 8.45 -11.70
CA GLU A 631 0.34 7.09 -11.43
C GLU A 631 0.17 6.83 -9.93
N VAL A 632 1.18 7.13 -9.11
CA VAL A 632 1.10 6.93 -7.66
C VAL A 632 -0.02 7.77 -7.05
N SER A 633 -0.15 9.04 -7.41
CA SER A 633 -1.25 9.87 -6.92
C SER A 633 -2.63 9.36 -7.35
N PHE A 634 -2.75 8.79 -8.56
CA PHE A 634 -4.00 8.18 -9.02
C PHE A 634 -4.32 6.90 -8.27
N ILE A 635 -3.33 6.01 -8.04
CA ILE A 635 -3.51 4.81 -7.20
C ILE A 635 -4.13 5.23 -5.87
N GLN A 636 -3.54 6.24 -5.22
CA GLN A 636 -3.94 6.70 -3.90
C GLN A 636 -5.35 7.26 -3.87
N LYS A 637 -5.68 8.20 -4.77
CA LYS A 637 -7.03 8.76 -4.87
C LYS A 637 -8.10 7.70 -5.21
N MET A 638 -7.73 6.63 -5.93
CA MET A 638 -8.65 5.54 -6.27
C MET A 638 -8.90 4.55 -5.12
N ILE A 639 -8.09 4.56 -4.05
CA ILE A 639 -8.34 3.72 -2.86
C ILE A 639 -9.70 4.05 -2.24
N LEU A 640 -10.09 5.32 -2.21
CA LEU A 640 -11.39 5.76 -1.69
C LEU A 640 -12.58 5.12 -2.43
N VAL A 641 -12.46 4.92 -3.74
CA VAL A 641 -13.54 4.36 -4.59
C VAL A 641 -13.50 2.84 -4.63
N LEU A 642 -12.30 2.27 -4.81
CA LEU A 642 -12.08 0.83 -4.97
C LEU A 642 -11.88 0.09 -3.64
N GLU A 643 -11.95 0.82 -2.53
CA GLU A 643 -12.02 0.36 -1.14
C GLU A 643 -10.81 -0.41 -0.60
N THR A 644 -9.90 -0.84 -1.48
CA THR A 644 -8.71 -1.59 -1.09
C THR A 644 -7.50 -1.13 -1.91
N PRO A 645 -6.31 -0.99 -1.28
CA PRO A 645 -5.09 -0.60 -1.98
C PRO A 645 -4.72 -1.52 -3.14
N ALA A 646 -4.96 -2.83 -2.99
CA ALA A 646 -4.67 -3.82 -4.03
C ALA A 646 -5.55 -3.61 -5.28
N HIS A 647 -6.87 -3.46 -5.12
CA HIS A 647 -7.75 -3.21 -6.27
C HIS A 647 -7.44 -1.86 -6.91
N ALA A 648 -7.15 -0.83 -6.12
CA ALA A 648 -6.77 0.48 -6.62
C ALA A 648 -5.47 0.43 -7.44
N ALA A 649 -4.40 -0.12 -6.87
CA ALA A 649 -3.12 -0.25 -7.56
C ALA A 649 -3.27 -0.98 -8.89
N SER A 650 -3.92 -2.14 -8.90
CA SER A 650 -3.97 -2.97 -10.11
C SER A 650 -4.95 -2.46 -11.15
N THR A 651 -6.08 -1.87 -10.74
CA THR A 651 -6.98 -1.21 -11.68
C THR A 651 -6.31 -0.01 -12.32
N VAL A 652 -5.61 0.83 -11.55
CA VAL A 652 -4.93 2.02 -12.07
C VAL A 652 -3.76 1.63 -12.96
N ILE A 653 -2.88 0.73 -12.51
CA ILE A 653 -1.74 0.22 -13.31
C ILE A 653 -2.26 -0.39 -14.61
N ALA A 654 -3.26 -1.29 -14.56
CA ALA A 654 -3.82 -1.88 -15.77
C ALA A 654 -4.42 -0.81 -16.71
N SER A 655 -5.18 0.14 -16.16
CA SER A 655 -5.82 1.21 -16.93
C SER A 655 -4.78 2.10 -17.61
N LEU A 656 -3.77 2.56 -16.87
CA LEU A 656 -2.73 3.44 -17.38
C LEU A 656 -1.82 2.72 -18.38
N LEU A 657 -1.39 1.49 -18.10
CA LEU A 657 -0.51 0.74 -19.00
C LEU A 657 -1.22 0.35 -20.30
N ILE A 658 -2.43 -0.23 -20.24
CA ILE A 658 -3.19 -0.61 -21.45
C ILE A 658 -3.47 0.64 -22.29
N SER A 659 -3.94 1.71 -21.66
CA SER A 659 -4.24 2.97 -22.37
C SER A 659 -2.99 3.61 -22.94
N SER A 660 -1.88 3.62 -22.20
CA SER A 660 -0.57 4.07 -22.70
C SER A 660 -0.11 3.25 -23.90
N GLY A 661 -0.34 1.94 -23.90
CA GLY A 661 -0.04 1.08 -25.04
C GLY A 661 -0.86 1.47 -26.29
N ILE A 662 -2.15 1.72 -26.12
CA ILE A 662 -3.03 2.23 -27.18
C ILE A 662 -2.52 3.58 -27.71
N GLY A 663 -2.20 4.50 -26.81
CA GLY A 663 -1.63 5.82 -27.13
C GLY A 663 -0.34 5.75 -27.93
N SER A 664 0.58 4.89 -27.49
CA SER A 664 1.85 4.62 -28.16
C SER A 664 1.64 4.09 -29.58
N ALA A 665 0.72 3.14 -29.78
CA ALA A 665 0.39 2.62 -31.11
C ALA A 665 -0.28 3.67 -32.01
N LEU A 666 -1.20 4.48 -31.46
CA LEU A 666 -1.87 5.57 -32.18
C LEU A 666 -0.89 6.66 -32.63
N SER A 667 0.14 6.94 -31.82
CA SER A 667 1.17 7.93 -32.15
C SER A 667 1.92 7.59 -33.44
N GLN A 668 2.06 6.30 -33.75
CA GLN A 668 2.71 5.82 -34.97
C GLN A 668 1.83 5.96 -36.21
N ARG A 669 0.50 5.93 -36.04
CA ARG A 669 -0.46 6.08 -37.14
C ARG A 669 -0.76 7.54 -37.47
N ARG A 670 -0.65 8.45 -36.49
CA ARG A 670 -1.01 9.87 -36.64
C ARG A 670 0.17 10.80 -36.34
N GLY A 671 0.82 11.31 -37.37
CA GLY A 671 1.98 12.21 -37.23
C GLY A 671 1.74 13.52 -36.46
N ARG A 672 0.48 13.97 -36.28
CA ARG A 672 0.15 15.12 -35.42
C ARG A 672 0.39 14.84 -33.93
N LEU A 673 0.24 13.59 -33.50
CA LEU A 673 0.52 13.15 -32.14
C LEU A 673 2.03 13.05 -31.86
N SER A 674 2.86 13.16 -32.90
CA SER A 674 4.32 13.18 -32.78
C SER A 674 4.89 14.58 -32.51
N ARG A 675 4.05 15.57 -32.18
CA ARG A 675 4.50 16.93 -31.87
C ARG A 675 4.78 17.09 -30.38
N PRO A 676 5.82 17.86 -29.98
CA PRO A 676 6.11 18.10 -28.57
C PRO A 676 4.92 18.68 -27.79
N ALA A 677 4.03 19.43 -28.44
CA ALA A 677 2.84 20.04 -27.82
C ALA A 677 1.93 19.05 -27.07
N VAL A 678 1.97 17.75 -27.39
CA VAL A 678 1.26 16.70 -26.63
C VAL A 678 1.64 16.71 -25.14
N LEU A 679 2.88 17.06 -24.80
CA LEU A 679 3.34 17.17 -23.41
C LEU A 679 2.63 18.29 -22.64
N LEU A 680 2.30 19.40 -23.31
CA LEU A 680 1.53 20.50 -22.70
C LEU A 680 0.06 20.09 -22.51
N VAL A 681 -0.52 19.37 -23.47
CA VAL A 681 -1.88 18.84 -23.34
C VAL A 681 -1.96 17.84 -22.17
N LEU A 682 -0.94 16.99 -22.02
CA LEU A 682 -0.84 16.05 -20.90
C LEU A 682 -0.71 16.78 -19.56
N ALA A 683 0.13 17.82 -19.46
CA ALA A 683 0.23 18.64 -18.26
C ALA A 683 -1.11 19.34 -17.93
N GLY A 684 -1.82 19.85 -18.94
CA GLY A 684 -3.15 20.44 -18.78
C GLY A 684 -4.18 19.42 -18.28
N ILE A 685 -4.17 18.21 -18.83
CA ILE A 685 -5.06 17.13 -18.38
C ILE A 685 -4.73 16.71 -16.94
N ALA A 686 -3.46 16.56 -16.58
CA ALA A 686 -3.06 16.26 -15.21
C ALA A 686 -3.60 17.32 -14.22
N LEU A 687 -3.55 18.60 -14.61
CA LEU A 687 -4.09 19.71 -13.83
C LEU A 687 -5.62 19.61 -13.70
N VAL A 688 -6.35 19.33 -14.78
CA VAL A 688 -7.80 19.10 -14.75
C VAL A 688 -8.16 17.95 -13.81
N TYR A 689 -7.43 16.83 -13.88
CA TYR A 689 -7.68 15.68 -13.00
C TYR A 689 -7.44 16.02 -11.52
N SER A 690 -6.45 16.86 -11.20
CA SER A 690 -6.19 17.29 -9.82
C SER A 690 -7.42 17.96 -9.17
N PHE A 691 -8.23 18.68 -9.94
CA PHE A 691 -9.45 19.34 -9.44
C PHE A 691 -10.71 18.49 -9.60
N MET A 692 -10.78 17.68 -10.67
CA MET A 692 -11.98 16.91 -11.02
C MET A 692 -12.12 15.60 -10.23
N LEU A 693 -11.00 14.99 -9.82
CA LEU A 693 -11.02 13.68 -9.15
C LEU A 693 -11.88 13.65 -7.88
N PRO A 694 -11.74 14.58 -6.91
CA PRO A 694 -12.55 14.54 -5.69
C PRO A 694 -14.07 14.48 -5.93
N TRP A 695 -14.56 15.26 -6.90
CA TRP A 695 -15.98 15.31 -7.26
C TRP A 695 -16.47 14.06 -7.99
N THR A 696 -15.64 13.48 -8.86
CA THR A 696 -16.01 12.28 -9.61
C THR A 696 -16.01 11.02 -8.73
N MET A 697 -15.14 10.96 -7.72
CA MET A 697 -15.03 9.79 -6.84
C MET A 697 -16.31 9.56 -6.02
N SER A 698 -16.94 10.62 -5.48
CA SER A 698 -18.18 10.49 -4.70
C SER A 698 -19.34 9.94 -5.55
N SER A 699 -19.38 10.30 -6.83
CA SER A 699 -20.40 9.84 -7.78
C SER A 699 -20.23 8.35 -8.13
N ILE A 700 -18.99 7.88 -8.25
CA ILE A 700 -18.68 6.48 -8.62
C ILE A 700 -18.85 5.52 -7.42
N ALA A 701 -18.71 6.02 -6.19
CA ALA A 701 -18.68 5.20 -4.98
C ALA A 701 -19.91 4.29 -4.78
N HIS A 702 -21.06 4.63 -5.35
CA HIS A 702 -22.34 3.94 -5.18
C HIS A 702 -22.53 2.71 -6.09
N PHE A 703 -21.69 2.52 -7.10
CA PHE A 703 -21.83 1.42 -8.05
C PHE A 703 -21.23 0.10 -7.54
N SER A 704 -21.59 -1.03 -8.15
CA SER A 704 -20.95 -2.32 -7.85
C SER A 704 -19.49 -2.34 -8.27
N THR A 705 -18.66 -3.18 -7.63
CA THR A 705 -17.20 -3.23 -7.85
C THR A 705 -16.81 -3.35 -9.31
N THR A 706 -17.49 -4.19 -10.09
CA THR A 706 -17.24 -4.36 -11.53
C THR A 706 -17.49 -3.07 -12.31
N ILE A 707 -18.57 -2.35 -11.97
CA ILE A 707 -18.91 -1.07 -12.60
C ILE A 707 -17.90 0.00 -12.16
N LYS A 708 -17.51 0.04 -10.88
CA LYS A 708 -16.45 0.94 -10.40
C LYS A 708 -15.16 0.77 -11.19
N ILE A 709 -14.70 -0.47 -11.39
CA ILE A 709 -13.49 -0.78 -12.16
C ILE A 709 -13.62 -0.29 -13.61
N ALA A 710 -14.76 -0.55 -14.27
CA ALA A 710 -14.98 -0.09 -15.64
C ALA A 710 -15.00 1.44 -15.75
N LEU A 711 -15.66 2.13 -14.81
CA LEU A 711 -15.70 3.60 -14.77
C LEU A 711 -14.33 4.21 -14.49
N VAL A 712 -13.54 3.62 -13.58
CA VAL A 712 -12.15 4.05 -13.32
C VAL A 712 -11.29 3.85 -14.56
N PHE A 713 -11.42 2.73 -15.27
CA PHE A 713 -10.70 2.51 -16.53
C PHE A 713 -11.04 3.60 -17.56
N LEU A 714 -12.33 3.86 -17.80
CA LEU A 714 -12.78 4.89 -18.74
C LEU A 714 -12.31 6.29 -18.32
N LEU A 715 -12.32 6.57 -17.02
CA LEU A 715 -11.85 7.83 -16.46
C LEU A 715 -10.35 8.02 -16.67
N LEU A 716 -9.52 6.99 -16.50
CA LEU A 716 -8.06 7.11 -16.62
C LEU A 716 -7.55 6.95 -18.06
N MET A 717 -8.36 6.39 -18.95
CA MET A 717 -7.99 6.10 -20.33
C MET A 717 -7.44 7.32 -21.10
N PRO A 718 -8.03 8.54 -21.05
CA PRO A 718 -7.51 9.70 -21.78
C PRO A 718 -6.10 10.11 -21.32
N ALA A 719 -5.88 10.16 -20.00
CA ALA A 719 -4.58 10.49 -19.43
C ALA A 719 -3.54 9.41 -19.79
N GLY A 720 -3.88 8.13 -19.58
CA GLY A 720 -3.00 7.01 -19.94
C GLY A 720 -2.63 7.01 -21.43
N ALA A 721 -3.60 7.19 -22.33
CA ALA A 721 -3.33 7.25 -23.76
C ALA A 721 -2.33 8.38 -24.14
N LEU A 722 -2.38 9.53 -23.48
CA LEU A 722 -1.41 10.60 -23.74
C LEU A 722 -0.05 10.32 -23.09
N MET A 723 -0.01 9.68 -21.93
CA MET A 723 1.22 9.29 -21.23
C MET A 723 2.06 8.27 -22.01
N GLY A 724 1.44 7.45 -22.85
CA GLY A 724 2.13 6.48 -23.71
C GLY A 724 2.88 7.07 -24.92
N ILE A 725 2.67 8.34 -25.25
CA ILE A 725 3.19 8.96 -26.49
C ILE A 725 4.64 9.49 -26.38
N PRO A 726 5.03 10.20 -25.30
CA PRO A 726 6.32 10.89 -25.25
C PRO A 726 7.53 9.95 -25.32
N PHE A 727 7.47 8.79 -24.66
CA PHE A 727 8.63 7.91 -24.58
C PHE A 727 9.09 7.37 -25.96
N PRO A 728 8.21 6.77 -26.80
CA PRO A 728 8.54 6.41 -28.18
C PRO A 728 8.97 7.60 -29.04
N LEU A 729 8.40 8.79 -28.81
CA LEU A 729 8.75 10.00 -29.54
C LEU A 729 10.22 10.37 -29.33
N GLY A 730 10.66 10.41 -28.06
CA GLY A 730 12.06 10.67 -27.71
C GLY A 730 13.01 9.61 -28.26
N LEU A 731 12.64 8.32 -28.17
CA LEU A 731 13.46 7.24 -28.72
C LEU A 731 13.57 7.30 -30.25
N THR A 732 12.50 7.67 -30.95
CA THR A 732 12.53 7.82 -32.41
C THR A 732 13.47 8.95 -32.83
N PHE A 733 13.49 10.05 -32.08
CA PHE A 733 14.39 11.18 -32.33
C PHE A 733 15.86 10.80 -32.11
N ILE A 734 16.16 10.09 -31.01
CA ILE A 734 17.52 9.56 -30.75
C ILE A 734 17.91 8.51 -31.78
N GLY A 735 17.01 7.58 -32.14
CA GLY A 735 17.30 6.50 -33.07
C GLY A 735 17.69 6.98 -34.47
N ARG A 736 17.22 8.16 -34.90
CA ARG A 736 17.61 8.79 -36.17
C ARG A 736 19.00 9.42 -36.15
N THR A 737 19.50 9.81 -34.97
CA THR A 737 20.71 10.64 -34.84
C THR A 737 21.87 9.92 -34.16
N ARG A 738 21.59 9.27 -33.01
CA ARG A 738 22.56 8.56 -32.15
C ARG A 738 21.94 7.30 -31.53
N PRO A 739 21.71 6.22 -32.31
CA PRO A 739 21.09 4.98 -31.83
C PRO A 739 21.86 4.31 -30.68
N GLU A 740 23.15 4.61 -30.51
CA GLU A 740 23.97 4.16 -29.39
C GLU A 740 23.44 4.61 -28.03
N LEU A 741 22.69 5.72 -27.96
CA LEU A 741 22.16 6.29 -26.72
C LEU A 741 20.83 5.66 -26.27
N ILE A 742 20.17 4.83 -27.09
CA ILE A 742 18.86 4.22 -26.77
C ILE A 742 18.88 3.42 -25.44
N PRO A 743 19.83 2.49 -25.19
CA PRO A 743 19.87 1.77 -23.91
C PRO A 743 20.13 2.68 -22.71
N TRP A 744 20.83 3.80 -22.92
CA TRP A 744 21.13 4.74 -21.85
C TRP A 744 19.91 5.61 -21.52
N ALA A 745 19.14 6.03 -22.53
CA ALA A 745 17.84 6.66 -22.34
C ALA A 745 16.87 5.75 -21.55
N TRP A 746 16.84 4.45 -21.88
CA TRP A 746 16.09 3.45 -21.13
C TRP A 746 16.57 3.33 -19.67
N ALA A 747 17.89 3.29 -19.46
CA ALA A 747 18.48 3.22 -18.11
C ALA A 747 18.14 4.45 -17.26
N ILE A 748 18.22 5.66 -17.82
CA ILE A 748 17.88 6.90 -17.11
C ILE A 748 16.39 6.92 -16.76
N ASN A 749 15.51 6.60 -17.70
CA ASN A 749 14.08 6.49 -17.43
C ASN A 749 13.81 5.50 -16.28
N GLY A 750 14.39 4.29 -16.37
CA GLY A 750 14.27 3.27 -15.34
C GLY A 750 14.78 3.71 -13.96
N CYS A 751 15.94 4.38 -13.88
CA CYS A 751 16.50 4.87 -12.62
C CYS A 751 15.60 5.93 -11.96
N PHE A 752 15.14 6.92 -12.73
CA PHE A 752 14.22 7.92 -12.21
C PHE A 752 12.84 7.32 -11.88
N SER A 753 12.42 6.26 -12.56
CA SER A 753 11.27 5.46 -12.19
C SER A 753 11.44 4.69 -10.87
N VAL A 754 12.66 4.30 -10.47
CA VAL A 754 12.91 3.79 -9.09
C VAL A 754 12.65 4.89 -8.06
N LEU A 755 13.16 6.09 -8.33
CA LEU A 755 13.17 7.19 -7.37
C LEU A 755 11.79 7.84 -7.21
N ALA A 756 10.99 7.86 -8.28
CA ALA A 756 9.76 8.63 -8.33
C ALA A 756 8.71 8.19 -7.29
N PRO A 757 8.39 6.89 -7.07
CA PRO A 757 7.38 6.51 -6.07
C PRO A 757 7.80 6.89 -4.65
N ILE A 758 9.08 6.71 -4.32
CA ILE A 758 9.64 7.09 -3.01
C ILE A 758 9.52 8.61 -2.83
N LEU A 759 9.95 9.37 -3.84
CA LEU A 759 9.88 10.83 -3.81
C LEU A 759 8.43 11.35 -3.80
N ALA A 760 7.51 10.68 -4.49
CA ALA A 760 6.09 11.00 -4.50
C ALA A 760 5.49 10.88 -3.10
N VAL A 761 5.78 9.80 -2.37
CA VAL A 761 5.35 9.63 -0.98
C VAL A 761 6.00 10.68 -0.08
N MET A 762 7.31 10.96 -0.22
CA MET A 762 8.00 12.01 0.54
C MET A 762 7.36 13.39 0.35
N LEU A 763 7.03 13.74 -0.90
CA LEU A 763 6.34 14.99 -1.22
C LEU A 763 4.93 14.98 -0.63
N ALA A 764 4.17 13.91 -0.81
CA ALA A 764 2.79 13.77 -0.30
C ALA A 764 2.72 13.90 1.23
N LEU A 765 3.68 13.36 1.97
CA LEU A 765 3.76 13.49 3.43
C LEU A 765 3.80 14.97 3.88
N SER A 766 4.39 15.85 3.07
CA SER A 766 4.58 17.26 3.40
C SER A 766 3.53 18.21 2.80
N THR A 767 3.06 17.92 1.58
CA THR A 767 2.22 18.84 0.79
C THR A 767 0.94 18.21 0.22
N GLY A 768 0.74 16.90 0.38
CA GLY A 768 -0.39 16.16 -0.17
C GLY A 768 -0.25 15.74 -1.64
N PHE A 769 -1.14 14.83 -2.09
CA PHE A 769 -1.06 14.19 -3.41
C PHE A 769 -1.39 15.13 -4.58
N ASN A 770 -2.21 16.17 -4.40
CA ASN A 770 -2.44 17.18 -5.44
C ASN A 770 -1.14 17.88 -5.86
N MET A 771 -0.27 18.20 -4.90
CA MET A 771 1.03 18.80 -5.20
C MET A 771 1.97 17.85 -5.93
N VAL A 772 1.86 16.54 -5.69
CA VAL A 772 2.60 15.51 -6.45
C VAL A 772 2.11 15.46 -7.90
N ILE A 773 0.80 15.56 -8.14
CA ILE A 773 0.24 15.66 -9.51
C ILE A 773 0.76 16.92 -10.21
N LEU A 774 0.78 18.06 -9.51
CA LEU A 774 1.31 19.32 -10.06
C LEU A 774 2.81 19.24 -10.36
N ALA A 775 3.58 18.57 -9.50
CA ALA A 775 4.99 18.28 -9.76
C ALA A 775 5.14 17.40 -11.01
N GLY A 776 4.29 16.39 -11.18
CA GLY A 776 4.24 15.54 -12.38
C GLY A 776 3.93 16.34 -13.65
N ALA A 777 2.92 17.22 -13.60
CA ALA A 777 2.58 18.14 -14.69
C ALA A 777 3.75 19.07 -15.04
N SER A 778 4.45 19.59 -14.02
CA SER A 778 5.64 20.42 -14.19
C SER A 778 6.79 19.66 -14.87
N MET A 779 6.98 18.37 -14.56
CA MET A 779 7.95 17.52 -15.25
C MET A 779 7.60 17.35 -16.74
N TYR A 780 6.32 17.23 -17.11
CA TYR A 780 5.93 17.19 -18.52
C TYR A 780 6.14 18.53 -19.25
N CYS A 781 5.90 19.67 -18.58
CA CYS A 781 6.25 20.99 -19.12
C CYS A 781 7.77 21.15 -19.34
N LEU A 782 8.59 20.66 -18.40
CA LEU A 782 10.04 20.66 -18.56
C LEU A 782 10.49 19.74 -19.70
N ALA A 783 9.90 18.55 -19.81
CA ALA A 783 10.13 17.63 -20.92
C ALA A 783 9.79 18.27 -22.28
N PHE A 784 8.71 19.06 -22.35
CA PHE A 784 8.36 19.83 -23.55
C PHE A 784 9.47 20.80 -23.94
N ALA A 785 9.93 21.62 -22.99
CA ALA A 785 10.98 22.61 -23.25
C ALA A 785 12.29 21.95 -23.73
N LEU A 786 12.67 20.82 -23.12
CA LEU A 786 13.87 20.06 -23.48
C LEU A 786 13.76 19.47 -24.89
N LEU A 787 12.64 18.83 -25.21
CA LEU A 787 12.41 18.23 -26.53
C LEU A 787 12.32 19.30 -27.63
N ALA A 788 11.61 20.40 -27.39
CA ALA A 788 11.49 21.51 -28.34
C ALA A 788 12.85 22.16 -28.61
N ARG A 789 13.67 22.36 -27.58
CA ARG A 789 15.04 22.89 -27.73
C ARG A 789 15.95 21.94 -28.49
N ALA A 790 15.85 20.63 -28.24
CA ALA A 790 16.64 19.64 -28.96
C ALA A 790 16.23 19.52 -30.44
N GLN A 791 14.93 19.63 -30.76
CA GLN A 791 14.45 19.67 -32.14
C GLN A 791 14.95 20.93 -32.87
N LYS A 792 14.90 22.10 -32.23
CA LYS A 792 15.46 23.35 -32.78
C LYS A 792 16.98 23.32 -32.98
N ALA A 793 17.71 22.52 -32.19
CA ALA A 793 19.15 22.38 -32.33
C ALA A 793 19.56 21.36 -33.40
N ALA A 794 18.62 20.52 -33.86
CA ALA A 794 18.86 19.44 -34.82
C ALA A 794 18.33 19.73 -36.23
N GLY A 795 17.37 20.65 -36.36
CA GLY A 795 16.97 21.25 -37.64
C GLY A 795 17.68 22.57 -37.82
#